data_AF-A0A957ZUB8-F1
#
_entry.id   AF-A0A957ZUB8-F1
#
_cell.length_a   1.000
_cell.length_b   1.000
_cell.length_c   1.000
_cell.angle_alpha   90.00
_cell.angle_beta   90.00
_cell.angle_gamma   90.00
#
_symmetry.space_group_name_H-M   'P 1'
#
loop_
_entity.id
_entity.type
_entity.pdbx_description
1 polymer ?
#
loop_
_entity_poly.entity_id
_entity_poly.type
_entity_poly.pdbx_seq_one_letter_code
_entity_poly.pdbx_strand_id
1 'polypeptide(L)'
;QIWDEPNVAPHWGDRHIEPVHYAQLLRVTAPAIRAADPDAVIIGAALAPTTDRGHTAMDEVRFLQRMLAAGARESLDAVAVQPFGFGATPDDDRRRIDVLNAQRAALIRRTLAAMGTDDLPVIAARFGWNDRPNAPWRTVLEPQRTAFAQEFLELARREWPWLAGAAWAVDRPDAPPDDPMWGFAGDAALLAALREGATAAPQPHAERANRAAWGWLALAMASVAVAGWRLVRAAQVAGWRSWLGWLRVRPWWQLGLWLALLLAYFLATWPPLVLLLLGGAAVLVWVQPRSALWLGALLLPFHIYHKELHFAAGTLTLPPTQAVMLAALPALIPARRGRPWGQSWTFSGFDGLALGWLVLGVTAVHVRYWPGYVQGMADLVVTPLLLYALVRRFTPDAQADRQVAAALFAGGLLAALVGLVGWIGGAGTVADGLRRLVGPHFSPNHTALYLERTLFLGLGLWFGIGRRTGRARRAFLGIGAALALVGVALLLTASRGALLLALPAGLAVFVWSAPVRRVRVRGIVLGSIIGGLAVAALALLVMLPRLANTATVLERVDIWRATMALWRDVPVFGVGAGGFYWTFPAYIPVQAAIDPNLRHPHSVWLETLTGWGVLGMIWMLGLLVQMTRAGFALRHREGLTDRNVWLGAGLLAGLAAGFAHGQVDAFGTLPDLAGWNWVALALLAQMTPSLRRENRRAARQHVPPDGPAETGE
;
A
#
# COMPACT_ATOMS: atom_id res chain seq x y z
N GLN A 1 -19.52 -28.51 -14.00
CA GLN A 1 -19.40 -27.25 -13.23
C GLN A 1 -19.30 -27.59 -11.75
N ILE A 2 -18.35 -27.01 -11.02
CA ILE A 2 -18.22 -27.20 -9.57
C ILE A 2 -18.78 -25.97 -8.85
N TRP A 3 -19.91 -26.14 -8.16
CA TRP A 3 -20.63 -25.10 -7.41
C TRP A 3 -21.36 -24.06 -8.27
N ASP A 4 -22.19 -23.21 -7.65
CA ASP A 4 -22.88 -22.07 -8.27
C ASP A 4 -22.78 -20.84 -7.35
N GLU A 5 -22.35 -19.71 -7.90
CA GLU A 5 -22.30 -18.40 -7.21
C GLU A 5 -21.65 -18.37 -5.80
N PRO A 6 -20.46 -18.96 -5.57
CA PRO A 6 -19.81 -18.96 -4.25
C PRO A 6 -19.36 -17.55 -3.79
N ASN A 7 -19.48 -16.55 -4.66
CA ASN A 7 -19.16 -15.15 -4.40
C ASN A 7 -20.32 -14.36 -3.76
N VAL A 8 -21.42 -15.02 -3.40
CA VAL A 8 -22.49 -14.46 -2.54
C VAL A 8 -22.81 -15.41 -1.38
N ALA A 9 -23.06 -14.85 -0.19
CA ALA A 9 -23.23 -15.60 1.05
C ALA A 9 -24.36 -16.64 1.02
N PRO A 10 -25.56 -16.37 0.45
CA PRO A 10 -26.63 -17.35 0.41
C PRO A 10 -26.24 -18.64 -0.31
N HIS A 11 -25.40 -18.53 -1.33
CA HIS A 11 -24.94 -19.67 -2.13
C HIS A 11 -23.62 -20.24 -1.60
N TRP A 12 -23.15 -19.78 -0.43
CA TRP A 12 -21.96 -20.30 0.25
C TRP A 12 -22.27 -20.78 1.67
N GLY A 13 -23.52 -21.14 1.96
CA GLY A 13 -23.95 -21.62 3.27
C GLY A 13 -24.15 -20.51 4.30
N ASP A 14 -24.68 -19.36 3.85
CA ASP A 14 -24.99 -18.18 4.68
C ASP A 14 -23.82 -17.67 5.53
N ARG A 15 -22.59 -17.79 5.01
CA ARG A 15 -21.35 -17.38 5.68
C ARG A 15 -20.55 -16.36 4.87
N HIS A 16 -19.49 -15.85 5.46
CA HIS A 16 -18.55 -14.99 4.74
C HIS A 16 -17.97 -15.73 3.54
N ILE A 17 -18.05 -15.05 2.38
CA ILE A 17 -17.50 -15.56 1.14
C ILE A 17 -15.97 -15.58 1.22
N GLU A 18 -15.35 -16.62 0.67
CA GLU A 18 -13.88 -16.73 0.70
C GLU A 18 -13.33 -17.40 -0.58
N PRO A 19 -12.84 -16.61 -1.55
CA PRO A 19 -12.34 -17.13 -2.82
C PRO A 19 -11.15 -18.09 -2.68
N VAL A 20 -10.32 -17.95 -1.64
CA VAL A 20 -9.21 -18.88 -1.41
C VAL A 20 -9.72 -20.25 -0.94
N HIS A 21 -10.76 -20.30 -0.11
CA HIS A 21 -11.40 -21.56 0.27
C HIS A 21 -12.08 -22.24 -0.92
N TYR A 22 -12.69 -21.47 -1.83
CA TYR A 22 -13.24 -22.04 -3.06
C TYR A 22 -12.15 -22.62 -3.96
N ALA A 23 -11.00 -21.94 -4.10
CA ALA A 23 -9.84 -22.50 -4.81
C ALA A 23 -9.31 -23.79 -4.17
N GLN A 24 -9.29 -23.88 -2.84
CA GLN A 24 -8.92 -25.10 -2.12
C GLN A 24 -9.92 -26.24 -2.37
N LEU A 25 -11.22 -25.94 -2.38
CA LEU A 25 -12.27 -26.89 -2.76
C LEU A 25 -12.03 -27.45 -4.17
N LEU A 26 -11.73 -26.57 -5.14
CA LEU A 26 -11.39 -26.99 -6.51
C LEU A 26 -10.16 -27.91 -6.54
N ARG A 27 -9.09 -27.55 -5.82
CA ARG A 27 -7.84 -28.33 -5.77
C ARG A 27 -8.01 -29.74 -5.18
N VAL A 28 -9.01 -29.96 -4.34
CA VAL A 28 -9.34 -31.29 -3.81
C VAL A 28 -10.33 -32.03 -4.71
N THR A 29 -11.34 -31.32 -5.23
CA THR A 29 -12.44 -31.94 -5.99
C THR A 29 -12.03 -32.33 -7.40
N ALA A 30 -11.23 -31.50 -8.07
CA ALA A 30 -10.85 -31.74 -9.47
C ALA A 30 -10.05 -33.04 -9.66
N PRO A 31 -9.02 -33.36 -8.84
CA PRO A 31 -8.35 -34.65 -8.92
C PRO A 31 -9.28 -35.84 -8.65
N ALA A 32 -10.24 -35.70 -7.72
CA ALA A 32 -11.19 -36.76 -7.40
C ALA A 32 -12.15 -37.04 -8.57
N ILE A 33 -12.64 -35.99 -9.24
CA ILE A 33 -13.45 -36.13 -10.46
C ILE A 33 -12.63 -36.80 -11.55
N ARG A 34 -11.42 -36.32 -11.85
CA ARG A 34 -10.56 -36.88 -12.90
C ARG A 34 -10.15 -38.34 -12.64
N ALA A 35 -10.07 -38.74 -11.38
CA ALA A 35 -9.82 -40.14 -11.03
C ALA A 35 -11.01 -41.05 -11.34
N ALA A 36 -12.24 -40.53 -11.29
CA ALA A 36 -13.46 -41.26 -11.62
C ALA A 36 -13.81 -41.19 -13.12
N ASP A 37 -13.55 -40.04 -13.75
CA ASP A 37 -13.78 -39.76 -15.17
C ASP A 37 -12.63 -38.90 -15.72
N PRO A 38 -11.62 -39.50 -16.38
CA PRO A 38 -10.49 -38.79 -16.95
C PRO A 38 -10.86 -37.78 -18.05
N ASP A 39 -12.01 -37.96 -18.71
CA ASP A 39 -12.48 -37.10 -19.81
C ASP A 39 -13.36 -35.94 -19.33
N ALA A 40 -13.64 -35.86 -18.02
CA ALA A 40 -14.49 -34.84 -17.44
C ALA A 40 -13.93 -33.42 -17.63
N VAL A 41 -14.73 -32.54 -18.24
CA VAL A 41 -14.43 -31.11 -18.36
C VAL A 41 -14.82 -30.38 -17.07
N ILE A 42 -13.83 -29.83 -16.37
CA ILE A 42 -14.03 -29.15 -15.11
C ILE A 42 -14.21 -27.64 -15.33
N ILE A 43 -15.46 -27.21 -15.17
CA ILE A 43 -15.85 -25.81 -15.24
C ILE A 43 -15.94 -25.23 -13.82
N GLY A 44 -15.31 -24.08 -13.59
CA GLY A 44 -15.46 -23.33 -12.34
C GLY A 44 -16.89 -22.84 -12.12
N ALA A 45 -17.20 -22.37 -10.91
CA ALA A 45 -18.54 -21.89 -10.58
C ALA A 45 -18.93 -20.69 -11.44
N ALA A 46 -20.22 -20.62 -11.78
CA ALA A 46 -20.80 -19.46 -12.42
C ALA A 46 -20.90 -18.33 -11.38
N LEU A 47 -19.95 -17.39 -11.39
CA LEU A 47 -19.93 -16.29 -10.42
C LEU A 47 -21.11 -15.34 -10.64
N ALA A 48 -21.77 -14.95 -9.54
CA ALA A 48 -22.88 -14.01 -9.56
C ALA A 48 -22.39 -12.61 -9.97
N PRO A 49 -23.04 -11.92 -10.92
CA PRO A 49 -22.68 -10.56 -11.28
C PRO A 49 -23.10 -9.58 -10.19
N THR A 50 -22.12 -8.93 -9.57
CA THR A 50 -22.38 -7.94 -8.50
C THR A 50 -21.36 -6.80 -8.52
N THR A 51 -21.74 -5.68 -7.91
CA THR A 51 -20.86 -4.53 -7.67
C THR A 51 -20.32 -4.50 -6.23
N ASP A 52 -20.76 -5.42 -5.38
CA ASP A 52 -20.38 -5.48 -3.96
C ASP A 52 -18.93 -5.97 -3.80
N ARG A 53 -18.26 -5.50 -2.75
CA ARG A 53 -16.90 -5.88 -2.33
C ARG A 53 -16.80 -6.17 -0.83
N GLY A 54 -17.94 -6.44 -0.20
CA GLY A 54 -18.07 -6.77 1.21
C GLY A 54 -17.76 -8.23 1.54
N HIS A 55 -18.07 -8.60 2.77
CA HIS A 55 -17.84 -9.95 3.30
C HIS A 55 -18.96 -10.94 2.97
N THR A 56 -20.09 -10.45 2.44
CA THR A 56 -21.27 -11.25 2.08
C THR A 56 -21.49 -11.34 0.57
N ALA A 57 -20.86 -10.46 -0.21
CA ALA A 57 -20.87 -10.51 -1.66
C ALA A 57 -19.60 -9.85 -2.22
N MET A 58 -19.04 -10.40 -3.30
CA MET A 58 -17.85 -9.88 -3.97
C MET A 58 -18.00 -9.97 -5.47
N ASP A 59 -17.63 -8.88 -6.15
CA ASP A 59 -17.62 -8.81 -7.61
C ASP A 59 -16.82 -9.95 -8.22
N GLU A 60 -17.34 -10.50 -9.31
CA GLU A 60 -16.79 -11.69 -9.95
C GLU A 60 -15.36 -11.51 -10.43
N VAL A 61 -14.95 -10.27 -10.76
CA VAL A 61 -13.57 -9.94 -11.15
C VAL A 61 -12.63 -10.15 -9.96
N ARG A 62 -12.93 -9.55 -8.80
CA ARG A 62 -12.11 -9.70 -7.59
C ARG A 62 -12.11 -11.12 -7.07
N PHE A 63 -13.25 -11.79 -7.08
CA PHE A 63 -13.36 -13.19 -6.66
C PHE A 63 -12.49 -14.10 -7.54
N LEU A 64 -12.58 -13.95 -8.88
CA LEU A 64 -11.75 -14.67 -9.84
C LEU A 64 -10.26 -14.41 -9.63
N GLN A 65 -9.85 -13.14 -9.45
CA GLN A 65 -8.45 -12.79 -9.18
C GLN A 65 -7.90 -13.52 -7.94
N ARG A 66 -8.65 -13.49 -6.83
CA ARG A 66 -8.24 -14.12 -5.57
C ARG A 66 -8.22 -15.64 -5.67
N MET A 67 -9.19 -16.23 -6.35
CA MET A 67 -9.29 -17.67 -6.59
C MET A 67 -8.10 -18.17 -7.45
N LEU A 68 -7.80 -17.48 -8.55
CA LEU A 68 -6.65 -17.83 -9.41
C LEU A 68 -5.32 -17.60 -8.68
N ALA A 69 -5.20 -16.52 -7.89
CA ALA A 69 -4.06 -16.25 -7.03
C ALA A 69 -3.85 -17.32 -5.94
N ALA A 70 -4.89 -18.08 -5.58
CA ALA A 70 -4.83 -19.24 -4.70
C ALA A 70 -4.53 -20.57 -5.42
N GLY A 71 -4.22 -20.52 -6.72
CA GLY A 71 -3.79 -21.70 -7.48
C GLY A 71 -4.93 -22.52 -8.09
N ALA A 72 -6.12 -21.94 -8.28
CA ALA A 72 -7.23 -22.64 -8.92
C ALA A 72 -7.01 -22.99 -10.41
N ARG A 73 -6.07 -22.31 -11.10
CA ARG A 73 -5.84 -22.49 -12.55
C ARG A 73 -5.68 -23.96 -12.95
N GLU A 74 -4.87 -24.74 -12.23
CA GLU A 74 -4.58 -26.14 -12.56
C GLU A 74 -5.78 -27.09 -12.36
N SER A 75 -6.80 -26.62 -11.64
CA SER A 75 -8.01 -27.39 -11.33
C SER A 75 -9.16 -27.13 -12.32
N LEU A 76 -8.94 -26.31 -13.35
CA LEU A 76 -9.97 -25.82 -14.24
C LEU A 76 -9.62 -26.05 -15.71
N ASP A 77 -10.63 -26.43 -16.49
CA ASP A 77 -10.60 -26.51 -17.95
C ASP A 77 -11.36 -25.34 -18.59
N ALA A 78 -12.29 -24.71 -17.86
CA ALA A 78 -12.98 -23.50 -18.27
C ALA A 78 -13.46 -22.67 -17.07
N VAL A 79 -13.69 -21.37 -17.28
CA VAL A 79 -14.36 -20.49 -16.29
C VAL A 79 -15.78 -20.17 -16.71
N ALA A 80 -16.71 -20.17 -15.76
CA ALA A 80 -18.10 -19.81 -16.01
C ALA A 80 -18.37 -18.34 -15.67
N VAL A 81 -19.21 -17.70 -16.49
CA VAL A 81 -19.73 -16.33 -16.29
C VAL A 81 -21.23 -16.30 -16.48
N GLN A 82 -21.87 -15.26 -15.95
CA GLN A 82 -23.31 -15.04 -16.09
C GLN A 82 -23.60 -13.67 -16.73
N PRO A 83 -23.51 -13.52 -18.06
CA PRO A 83 -23.64 -12.22 -18.71
C PRO A 83 -25.11 -11.83 -18.86
N PHE A 84 -25.74 -11.47 -17.75
CA PHE A 84 -27.07 -10.87 -17.73
C PHE A 84 -27.03 -9.45 -18.29
N GLY A 85 -28.07 -9.08 -19.04
CA GLY A 85 -28.17 -7.78 -19.70
C GLY A 85 -28.42 -6.59 -18.77
N PHE A 86 -29.06 -6.81 -17.62
CA PHE A 86 -29.42 -5.75 -16.67
C PHE A 86 -30.14 -4.54 -17.32
N GLY A 87 -31.02 -4.81 -18.29
CA GLY A 87 -31.76 -3.80 -19.06
C GLY A 87 -30.93 -3.01 -20.08
N ALA A 88 -29.62 -3.24 -20.20
CA ALA A 88 -28.78 -2.62 -21.21
C ALA A 88 -28.78 -3.42 -22.53
N THR A 89 -28.42 -2.78 -23.64
CA THR A 89 -28.24 -3.48 -24.93
C THR A 89 -27.01 -4.41 -24.87
N PRO A 90 -26.96 -5.48 -25.69
CA PRO A 90 -25.83 -6.40 -25.73
C PRO A 90 -24.48 -5.74 -26.02
N ASP A 91 -24.48 -4.66 -26.81
CA ASP A 91 -23.31 -3.91 -27.26
C ASP A 91 -22.91 -2.74 -26.35
N ASP A 92 -23.58 -2.56 -25.21
CA ASP A 92 -23.28 -1.49 -24.24
C ASP A 92 -21.84 -1.54 -23.72
N ASP A 93 -20.97 -0.72 -24.33
CA ASP A 93 -19.51 -0.77 -24.17
C ASP A 93 -18.99 -0.30 -22.80
N ARG A 94 -19.88 0.04 -21.86
CA ARG A 94 -19.58 0.44 -20.48
C ARG A 94 -19.02 -0.72 -19.65
N ARG A 95 -17.83 -1.20 -20.02
CA ARG A 95 -17.06 -2.28 -19.38
C ARG A 95 -16.43 -1.78 -18.07
N ARG A 96 -17.23 -1.60 -17.03
CA ARG A 96 -16.80 -1.09 -15.71
C ARG A 96 -17.38 -1.94 -14.58
N ILE A 97 -16.67 -2.01 -13.45
CA ILE A 97 -17.06 -2.84 -12.30
C ILE A 97 -18.34 -2.32 -11.64
N ASP A 98 -18.61 -1.02 -11.70
CA ASP A 98 -19.80 -0.36 -11.17
C ASP A 98 -21.04 -0.45 -12.08
N VAL A 99 -20.91 -1.04 -13.27
CA VAL A 99 -22.00 -1.20 -14.23
C VAL A 99 -22.31 -2.69 -14.38
N LEU A 100 -23.58 -3.04 -14.19
CA LEU A 100 -24.10 -4.37 -14.47
C LEU A 100 -24.63 -4.40 -15.92
N ASN A 101 -24.03 -5.23 -16.76
CA ASN A 101 -24.42 -5.50 -18.15
C ASN A 101 -23.72 -6.77 -18.68
N ALA A 102 -24.12 -7.23 -19.87
CA ALA A 102 -23.56 -8.44 -20.49
C ALA A 102 -22.06 -8.29 -20.86
N GLN A 103 -21.59 -7.07 -21.12
CA GLN A 103 -20.18 -6.77 -21.46
C GLN A 103 -19.20 -7.04 -20.31
N ARG A 104 -19.68 -7.34 -19.09
CA ARG A 104 -18.83 -7.79 -17.98
C ARG A 104 -18.10 -9.11 -18.26
N ALA A 105 -18.60 -9.93 -19.19
CA ALA A 105 -17.85 -11.09 -19.68
C ALA A 105 -16.46 -10.69 -20.24
N ALA A 106 -16.36 -9.53 -20.91
CA ALA A 106 -15.09 -9.00 -21.38
C ALA A 106 -14.16 -8.53 -20.24
N LEU A 107 -14.70 -8.13 -19.08
CA LEU A 107 -13.90 -7.84 -17.88
C LEU A 107 -13.28 -9.10 -17.30
N ILE A 108 -14.04 -10.20 -17.28
CA ILE A 108 -13.54 -11.52 -16.88
C ILE A 108 -12.41 -11.95 -17.83
N ARG A 109 -12.60 -11.83 -19.15
CA ARG A 109 -11.53 -12.13 -20.12
C ARG A 109 -10.26 -11.31 -19.89
N ARG A 110 -10.39 -10.00 -19.66
CA ARG A 110 -9.24 -9.13 -19.34
C ARG A 110 -8.54 -9.56 -18.05
N THR A 111 -9.31 -10.02 -17.08
CA THR A 111 -8.78 -10.50 -15.79
C THR A 111 -7.98 -11.79 -15.96
N LEU A 112 -8.48 -12.74 -16.76
CA LEU A 112 -7.73 -13.94 -17.13
C LEU A 112 -6.38 -13.58 -17.77
N ALA A 113 -6.38 -12.66 -18.74
CA ALA A 113 -5.14 -12.19 -19.37
C ALA A 113 -4.19 -11.52 -18.38
N ALA A 114 -4.69 -10.69 -17.46
CA ALA A 114 -3.87 -10.06 -16.43
C ALA A 114 -3.28 -11.06 -15.42
N MET A 115 -3.92 -12.22 -15.24
CA MET A 115 -3.48 -13.33 -14.40
C MET A 115 -2.61 -14.35 -15.15
N GLY A 116 -2.40 -14.18 -16.46
CA GLY A 116 -1.66 -15.12 -17.31
C GLY A 116 -2.39 -16.44 -17.55
N THR A 117 -3.72 -16.42 -17.54
CA THR A 117 -4.60 -17.59 -17.70
C THR A 117 -5.62 -17.38 -18.82
N ASP A 118 -5.25 -16.64 -19.86
CA ASP A 118 -6.10 -16.36 -21.02
C ASP A 118 -6.18 -17.52 -22.03
N ASP A 119 -5.52 -18.62 -21.72
CA ASP A 119 -5.75 -19.90 -22.38
C ASP A 119 -7.04 -20.59 -21.90
N LEU A 120 -7.55 -20.24 -20.71
CA LEU A 120 -8.83 -20.75 -20.23
C LEU A 120 -10.00 -20.21 -21.10
N PRO A 121 -10.81 -21.09 -21.71
CA PRO A 121 -12.05 -20.70 -22.33
C PRO A 121 -13.06 -20.20 -21.27
N VAL A 122 -13.95 -19.33 -21.72
CA VAL A 122 -15.06 -18.82 -20.91
C VAL A 122 -16.36 -19.48 -21.38
N ILE A 123 -17.20 -19.88 -20.45
CA ILE A 123 -18.54 -20.41 -20.71
C ILE A 123 -19.56 -19.45 -20.08
N ALA A 124 -20.48 -18.92 -20.89
CA ALA A 124 -21.63 -18.21 -20.35
C ALA A 124 -22.64 -19.23 -19.82
N ALA A 125 -22.52 -19.58 -18.54
CA ALA A 125 -23.37 -20.59 -17.90
C ALA A 125 -24.84 -20.15 -17.86
N ARG A 126 -25.08 -18.84 -17.73
CA ARG A 126 -26.41 -18.23 -17.80
C ARG A 126 -26.33 -16.84 -18.41
N PHE A 127 -26.86 -16.64 -19.60
CA PHE A 127 -27.04 -15.30 -20.18
C PHE A 127 -28.51 -15.00 -20.42
N GLY A 128 -28.87 -13.71 -20.45
CA GLY A 128 -30.21 -13.32 -20.85
C GLY A 128 -30.66 -11.94 -20.38
N TRP A 129 -31.89 -11.61 -20.77
CA TRP A 129 -32.62 -10.39 -20.41
C TRP A 129 -33.96 -10.77 -19.81
N ASN A 130 -34.36 -10.06 -18.76
CA ASN A 130 -35.59 -10.32 -18.03
C ASN A 130 -36.69 -9.35 -18.51
N ASP A 131 -37.91 -9.85 -18.75
CA ASP A 131 -39.05 -9.05 -19.20
C ASP A 131 -40.12 -8.80 -18.12
N ARG A 132 -39.88 -9.28 -16.88
CA ARG A 132 -40.81 -9.06 -15.76
C ARG A 132 -40.55 -7.72 -15.08
N PRO A 133 -41.62 -7.00 -14.68
CA PRO A 133 -41.48 -5.75 -13.96
C PRO A 133 -40.84 -5.97 -12.59
N ASN A 134 -40.09 -4.97 -12.11
CA ASN A 134 -39.44 -4.97 -10.79
C ASN A 134 -38.45 -6.13 -10.55
N ALA A 135 -37.95 -6.76 -11.62
CA ALA A 135 -36.94 -7.80 -11.49
C ALA A 135 -35.59 -7.23 -11.00
N PRO A 136 -34.85 -7.95 -10.13
CA PRO A 136 -33.49 -7.57 -9.73
C PRO A 136 -32.53 -7.38 -10.92
N TRP A 137 -32.80 -8.10 -12.03
CA TRP A 137 -32.05 -8.01 -13.28
C TRP A 137 -32.51 -6.87 -14.21
N ARG A 138 -33.33 -5.94 -13.71
CA ARG A 138 -34.05 -4.92 -14.51
C ARG A 138 -34.91 -5.55 -15.61
N THR A 139 -35.66 -4.71 -16.31
CA THR A 139 -36.71 -5.16 -17.23
C THR A 139 -36.44 -4.63 -18.64
N VAL A 140 -36.65 -5.48 -19.64
CA VAL A 140 -36.80 -5.09 -21.06
C VAL A 140 -38.19 -5.46 -21.56
N LEU A 141 -38.59 -4.95 -22.72
CA LEU A 141 -39.82 -5.40 -23.37
C LEU A 141 -39.61 -6.79 -23.99
N GLU A 142 -40.65 -7.62 -24.04
CA GLU A 142 -40.59 -8.98 -24.61
C GLU A 142 -39.98 -9.02 -26.02
N PRO A 143 -40.34 -8.14 -27.00
CA PRO A 143 -39.68 -8.14 -28.31
C PRO A 143 -38.18 -7.81 -28.24
N GLN A 144 -37.77 -6.99 -27.26
CA GLN A 144 -36.36 -6.64 -27.06
C GLN A 144 -35.58 -7.82 -26.48
N ARG A 145 -36.19 -8.65 -25.64
CA ARG A 145 -35.53 -9.84 -25.07
C ARG A 145 -35.02 -10.77 -26.16
N THR A 146 -35.87 -11.08 -27.15
CA THR A 146 -35.51 -11.98 -28.25
C THR A 146 -34.47 -11.35 -29.18
N ALA A 147 -34.63 -10.06 -29.53
CA ALA A 147 -33.64 -9.33 -30.32
C ALA A 147 -32.27 -9.28 -29.64
N PHE A 148 -32.24 -8.94 -28.34
CA PHE A 148 -30.99 -8.86 -27.58
C PHE A 148 -30.31 -10.21 -27.41
N ALA A 149 -31.08 -11.31 -27.31
CA ALA A 149 -30.50 -12.65 -27.31
C ALA A 149 -29.77 -12.97 -28.62
N GLN A 150 -30.35 -12.61 -29.78
CA GLN A 150 -29.72 -12.78 -31.09
C GLN A 150 -28.47 -11.90 -31.24
N GLU A 151 -28.62 -10.60 -30.95
CA GLU A 151 -27.52 -9.62 -31.01
C GLU A 151 -26.35 -10.01 -30.11
N PHE A 152 -26.61 -10.57 -28.92
CA PHE A 152 -25.57 -11.09 -28.04
C PHE A 152 -24.79 -12.24 -28.66
N LEU A 153 -25.48 -13.22 -29.26
CA LEU A 153 -24.83 -14.36 -29.92
C LEU A 153 -24.05 -13.94 -31.17
N GLU A 154 -24.54 -12.98 -31.93
CA GLU A 154 -23.82 -12.36 -33.04
C GLU A 154 -22.56 -11.63 -32.57
N LEU A 155 -22.69 -10.82 -31.52
CA LEU A 155 -21.58 -10.09 -30.92
C LEU A 155 -20.51 -11.03 -30.38
N ALA A 156 -20.91 -12.08 -29.66
CA ALA A 156 -20.00 -13.09 -29.12
C ALA A 156 -19.25 -13.82 -30.23
N ARG A 157 -19.93 -14.22 -31.31
CA ARG A 157 -19.28 -14.85 -32.48
C ARG A 157 -18.29 -13.91 -33.17
N ARG A 158 -18.62 -12.61 -33.25
CA ARG A 158 -17.79 -11.61 -33.93
C ARG A 158 -16.57 -11.18 -33.10
N GLU A 159 -16.74 -11.00 -31.79
CA GLU A 159 -15.75 -10.34 -30.93
C GLU A 159 -15.15 -11.22 -29.84
N TRP A 160 -15.78 -12.35 -29.49
CA TRP A 160 -15.41 -13.18 -28.35
C TRP A 160 -15.06 -14.63 -28.75
N PRO A 161 -13.98 -14.85 -29.52
CA PRO A 161 -13.54 -16.20 -29.90
C PRO A 161 -13.13 -17.06 -28.69
N TRP A 162 -12.97 -16.44 -27.53
CA TRP A 162 -12.67 -17.08 -26.24
C TRP A 162 -13.93 -17.58 -25.51
N LEU A 163 -15.14 -17.24 -25.97
CA LEU A 163 -16.38 -17.75 -25.41
C LEU A 163 -16.71 -19.11 -26.06
N ALA A 164 -16.49 -20.20 -25.33
CA ALA A 164 -16.64 -21.56 -25.84
C ALA A 164 -18.10 -22.02 -25.93
N GLY A 165 -19.01 -21.41 -25.17
CA GLY A 165 -20.42 -21.75 -25.19
C GLY A 165 -21.25 -20.77 -24.37
N ALA A 166 -22.55 -20.72 -24.66
CA ALA A 166 -23.51 -19.88 -23.97
C ALA A 166 -24.83 -20.64 -23.76
N ALA A 167 -25.29 -20.70 -22.51
CA ALA A 167 -26.57 -21.27 -22.13
C ALA A 167 -27.52 -20.17 -21.68
N TRP A 168 -28.75 -20.22 -22.20
CA TRP A 168 -29.80 -19.32 -21.80
C TRP A 168 -30.14 -19.50 -20.32
N ALA A 169 -30.45 -18.39 -19.64
CA ALA A 169 -30.61 -18.31 -18.20
C ALA A 169 -31.50 -19.40 -17.59
N VAL A 170 -32.71 -19.60 -18.13
CA VAL A 170 -33.63 -20.66 -17.74
C VAL A 170 -34.77 -20.77 -18.76
N ASP A 171 -35.12 -21.99 -19.16
CA ASP A 171 -36.29 -22.23 -20.02
C ASP A 171 -37.58 -22.27 -19.20
N ARG A 172 -37.58 -23.05 -18.11
CA ARG A 172 -38.71 -23.20 -17.19
C ARG A 172 -38.25 -23.10 -15.72
N PRO A 173 -38.50 -21.99 -15.02
CA PRO A 173 -38.10 -21.83 -13.63
C PRO A 173 -38.78 -22.82 -12.69
N ASP A 174 -38.02 -23.33 -11.72
CA ASP A 174 -38.54 -24.05 -10.55
C ASP A 174 -38.87 -23.06 -9.42
N ALA A 175 -39.83 -22.16 -9.70
CA ALA A 175 -40.24 -21.09 -8.79
C ALA A 175 -41.72 -20.74 -8.99
N PRO A 176 -42.39 -20.15 -7.98
CA PRO A 176 -43.77 -19.65 -8.11
C PRO A 176 -43.96 -18.75 -9.33
N PRO A 177 -45.13 -18.73 -10.00
CA PRO A 177 -45.36 -17.97 -11.24
C PRO A 177 -45.17 -16.44 -11.14
N ASP A 178 -45.21 -15.90 -9.93
CA ASP A 178 -44.97 -14.50 -9.60
C ASP A 178 -43.48 -14.18 -9.35
N ASP A 179 -42.62 -15.20 -9.29
CA ASP A 179 -41.18 -15.01 -9.14
C ASP A 179 -40.59 -14.29 -10.36
N PRO A 180 -39.76 -13.24 -10.16
CA PRO A 180 -39.10 -12.52 -11.24
C PRO A 180 -38.29 -13.41 -12.21
N MET A 181 -37.84 -14.60 -11.80
CA MET A 181 -37.12 -15.56 -12.63
C MET A 181 -37.93 -15.99 -13.86
N TRP A 182 -39.27 -15.96 -13.80
CA TRP A 182 -40.15 -16.20 -14.94
C TRP A 182 -39.95 -15.21 -16.09
N GLY A 183 -39.29 -14.09 -15.86
CA GLY A 183 -38.96 -13.15 -16.94
C GLY A 183 -37.87 -13.62 -17.89
N PHE A 184 -37.18 -14.70 -17.55
CA PHE A 184 -36.25 -15.38 -18.44
C PHE A 184 -36.86 -16.58 -19.17
N ALA A 185 -38.07 -17.01 -18.81
CA ALA A 185 -38.65 -18.26 -19.35
C ALA A 185 -38.69 -18.25 -20.89
N GLY A 186 -38.41 -19.41 -21.48
CA GLY A 186 -38.38 -19.58 -22.92
C GLY A 186 -39.77 -19.50 -23.53
N ASP A 187 -39.94 -18.63 -24.52
CA ASP A 187 -41.06 -18.70 -25.46
C ASP A 187 -40.60 -19.30 -26.80
N ALA A 188 -41.56 -19.64 -27.68
CA ALA A 188 -41.24 -20.27 -28.95
C ALA A 188 -40.35 -19.41 -29.86
N ALA A 189 -40.50 -18.08 -29.84
CA ALA A 189 -39.72 -17.17 -30.66
C ALA A 189 -38.28 -17.06 -30.14
N LEU A 190 -38.11 -16.95 -28.82
CA LEU A 190 -36.81 -16.93 -28.16
C LEU A 190 -36.05 -18.25 -28.39
N LEU A 191 -36.71 -19.41 -28.20
CA LEU A 191 -36.07 -20.71 -28.43
C LEU A 191 -35.68 -20.91 -29.90
N ALA A 192 -36.49 -20.42 -30.85
CA ALA A 192 -36.14 -20.43 -32.28
C ALA A 192 -34.93 -19.54 -32.56
N ALA A 193 -34.91 -18.32 -32.02
CA ALA A 193 -33.80 -17.38 -32.14
C ALA A 193 -32.48 -17.93 -31.58
N LEU A 194 -32.54 -18.61 -30.43
CA LEU A 194 -31.37 -19.26 -29.82
C LEU A 194 -30.84 -20.42 -30.68
N ARG A 195 -31.72 -21.24 -31.28
CA ARG A 195 -31.31 -22.32 -32.20
C ARG A 195 -30.67 -21.80 -33.48
N GLU A 196 -31.22 -20.73 -34.04
CA GLU A 196 -30.63 -20.06 -35.20
C GLU A 196 -29.24 -19.50 -34.87
N GLY A 197 -29.12 -18.78 -33.74
CA GLY A 197 -27.85 -18.26 -33.27
C GLY A 197 -26.79 -19.34 -33.00
N ALA A 198 -27.21 -20.51 -32.51
CA ALA A 198 -26.32 -21.65 -32.23
C ALA A 198 -25.80 -22.38 -33.48
N THR A 199 -26.55 -22.33 -34.60
CA THR A 199 -26.18 -23.03 -35.85
C THR A 199 -25.49 -22.14 -36.87
N ALA A 200 -25.47 -20.83 -36.65
CA ALA A 200 -24.87 -19.87 -37.56
C ALA A 200 -23.32 -19.94 -37.56
N ALA A 201 -22.73 -19.85 -38.75
CA ALA A 201 -21.29 -20.02 -38.95
C ALA A 201 -20.44 -18.99 -38.14
N PRO A 202 -19.21 -19.37 -37.71
CA PRO A 202 -18.28 -18.43 -37.10
C PRO A 202 -17.91 -17.32 -38.08
N GLN A 203 -17.81 -16.07 -37.63
CA GLN A 203 -17.34 -14.96 -38.45
C GLN A 203 -15.82 -14.78 -38.31
N PRO A 204 -15.10 -14.39 -39.38
CA PRO A 204 -13.67 -14.11 -39.30
C PRO A 204 -13.42 -12.93 -38.34
N HIS A 205 -12.53 -13.16 -37.37
CA HIS A 205 -12.24 -12.23 -36.29
C HIS A 205 -11.44 -11.02 -36.79
N ALA A 206 -12.00 -9.81 -36.67
CA ALA A 206 -11.26 -8.57 -36.87
C ALA A 206 -10.61 -8.17 -35.53
N GLU A 207 -9.30 -8.36 -35.39
CA GLU A 207 -8.55 -7.90 -34.23
C GLU A 207 -8.62 -6.37 -34.10
N ARG A 208 -9.54 -5.86 -33.28
CA ARG A 208 -9.43 -4.49 -32.78
C ARG A 208 -8.33 -4.45 -31.72
N ALA A 209 -7.11 -4.20 -32.17
CA ALA A 209 -5.95 -3.99 -31.31
C ALA A 209 -6.20 -2.82 -30.34
N ASN A 210 -6.62 -3.12 -29.12
CA ASN A 210 -6.83 -2.15 -28.05
C ASN A 210 -5.50 -1.73 -27.39
N ARG A 211 -4.46 -1.53 -28.22
CA ARG A 211 -3.15 -0.96 -27.83
C ARG A 211 -3.24 0.53 -27.48
N ALA A 212 -4.37 1.16 -27.80
CA ALA A 212 -4.57 2.59 -27.64
C ALA A 212 -4.74 3.04 -26.17
N ALA A 213 -5.29 2.21 -25.26
CA ALA A 213 -5.63 2.68 -23.91
C ALA A 213 -4.41 3.07 -23.05
N TRP A 214 -3.34 2.25 -23.06
CA TRP A 214 -2.08 2.59 -22.40
C TRP A 214 -1.34 3.73 -23.11
N GLY A 215 -1.45 3.78 -24.45
CA GLY A 215 -0.96 4.91 -25.23
C GLY A 215 -1.62 6.22 -24.82
N TRP A 216 -2.94 6.25 -24.68
CA TRP A 216 -3.72 7.42 -24.25
C TRP A 216 -3.46 7.81 -22.80
N LEU A 217 -3.30 6.86 -21.88
CA LEU A 217 -2.93 7.16 -20.49
C LEU A 217 -1.50 7.69 -20.40
N ALA A 218 -0.55 7.09 -21.12
CA ALA A 218 0.82 7.57 -21.21
C ALA A 218 0.89 8.96 -21.88
N LEU A 219 0.11 9.19 -22.93
CA LEU A 219 -0.07 10.50 -23.57
C LEU A 219 -0.73 11.50 -22.63
N ALA A 220 -1.73 11.12 -21.85
CA ALA A 220 -2.38 11.99 -20.87
C ALA A 220 -1.42 12.35 -19.73
N MET A 221 -0.69 11.38 -19.18
CA MET A 221 0.34 11.62 -18.16
C MET A 221 1.50 12.45 -18.72
N ALA A 222 1.97 12.17 -19.93
CA ALA A 222 2.98 12.96 -20.62
C ALA A 222 2.45 14.37 -20.91
N SER A 223 1.17 14.52 -21.28
CA SER A 223 0.53 15.82 -21.50
C SER A 223 0.39 16.61 -20.21
N VAL A 224 0.06 15.97 -19.08
CA VAL A 224 0.04 16.60 -17.76
C VAL A 224 1.45 17.00 -17.33
N ALA A 225 2.45 16.14 -17.56
CA ALA A 225 3.85 16.45 -17.26
C ALA A 225 4.40 17.59 -18.14
N VAL A 226 4.07 17.60 -19.43
CA VAL A 226 4.44 18.65 -20.40
C VAL A 226 3.66 19.93 -20.13
N ALA A 227 2.38 19.85 -19.80
CA ALA A 227 1.55 21.00 -19.42
C ALA A 227 2.07 21.60 -18.11
N GLY A 228 2.36 20.78 -17.10
CA GLY A 228 3.01 21.20 -15.86
C GLY A 228 4.37 21.84 -16.13
N TRP A 229 5.20 21.22 -16.99
CA TRP A 229 6.47 21.79 -17.41
C TRP A 229 6.32 23.12 -18.15
N ARG A 230 5.36 23.24 -19.07
CA ARG A 230 5.07 24.47 -19.81
C ARG A 230 4.45 25.53 -18.92
N LEU A 231 3.63 25.17 -17.93
CA LEU A 231 3.11 26.10 -16.92
C LEU A 231 4.27 26.64 -16.07
N VAL A 232 5.21 25.77 -15.68
CA VAL A 232 6.44 26.15 -14.97
C VAL A 232 7.34 27.04 -15.84
N ARG A 233 7.44 26.77 -17.15
CA ARG A 233 8.19 27.62 -18.10
C ARG A 233 7.49 28.95 -18.35
N ALA A 234 6.18 28.96 -18.52
CA ALA A 234 5.36 30.17 -18.68
C ALA A 234 5.44 31.03 -17.41
N ALA A 235 5.40 30.43 -16.23
CA ALA A 235 5.63 31.08 -14.94
C ALA A 235 7.03 31.71 -14.80
N GLN A 236 8.02 31.22 -15.55
CA GLN A 236 9.38 31.76 -15.56
C GLN A 236 9.55 32.94 -16.54
N VAL A 237 8.65 33.08 -17.52
CA VAL A 237 8.74 34.03 -18.65
C VAL A 237 7.70 35.16 -18.53
N ALA A 238 6.45 34.85 -18.16
CA ALA A 238 5.44 35.85 -17.80
C ALA A 238 5.76 36.44 -16.42
N GLY A 239 5.40 37.69 -16.15
CA GLY A 239 5.70 38.46 -14.92
C GLY A 239 5.30 37.83 -13.58
N TRP A 240 4.87 36.57 -13.52
CA TRP A 240 4.60 35.76 -12.33
C TRP A 240 5.77 35.64 -11.34
N ARG A 241 7.01 36.03 -11.70
CA ARG A 241 8.12 36.09 -10.74
C ARG A 241 7.79 36.98 -9.53
N SER A 242 7.04 38.07 -9.72
CA SER A 242 6.59 38.95 -8.63
C SER A 242 5.54 38.27 -7.76
N TRP A 243 4.55 37.59 -8.37
CA TRP A 243 3.49 36.88 -7.66
C TRP A 243 4.00 35.64 -6.90
N LEU A 244 4.89 34.85 -7.50
CA LEU A 244 5.53 33.69 -6.85
C LEU A 244 6.48 34.13 -5.75
N GLY A 245 7.19 35.26 -5.96
CA GLY A 245 7.97 35.92 -4.90
C GLY A 245 7.10 36.38 -3.74
N TRP A 246 5.94 36.98 -4.04
CA TRP A 246 4.94 37.43 -3.07
C TRP A 246 4.37 36.27 -2.23
N LEU A 247 4.03 35.15 -2.87
CA LEU A 247 3.57 33.93 -2.20
C LEU A 247 4.64 33.33 -1.28
N ARG A 248 5.91 33.36 -1.71
CA ARG A 248 7.02 32.77 -0.96
C ARG A 248 7.26 33.43 0.40
N VAL A 249 6.94 34.71 0.54
CA VAL A 249 7.17 35.48 1.77
C VAL A 249 5.94 35.57 2.67
N ARG A 250 4.78 35.00 2.28
CA ARG A 250 3.53 35.04 3.05
C ARG A 250 3.04 33.64 3.45
N PRO A 251 3.50 33.09 4.58
CA PRO A 251 3.23 31.71 4.98
C PRO A 251 1.75 31.41 5.23
N TRP A 252 0.97 32.37 5.72
CA TRP A 252 -0.47 32.19 5.99
C TRP A 252 -1.30 31.99 4.72
N TRP A 253 -0.94 32.66 3.63
CA TRP A 253 -1.60 32.46 2.33
C TRP A 253 -1.26 31.09 1.74
N GLN A 254 0.00 30.65 1.88
CA GLN A 254 0.39 29.30 1.49
C GLN A 254 -0.37 28.24 2.28
N LEU A 255 -0.51 28.43 3.60
CA LEU A 255 -1.31 27.53 4.43
C LEU A 255 -2.78 27.50 3.99
N GLY A 256 -3.40 28.67 3.75
CA GLY A 256 -4.78 28.75 3.27
C GLY A 256 -4.99 28.05 1.92
N LEU A 257 -4.05 28.22 0.98
CA LEU A 257 -4.09 27.53 -0.31
C LEU A 257 -3.91 26.02 -0.17
N TRP A 258 -3.00 25.56 0.69
CA TRP A 258 -2.85 24.14 0.99
C TRP A 258 -4.10 23.54 1.62
N LEU A 259 -4.73 24.24 2.57
CA LEU A 259 -5.98 23.79 3.20
C LEU A 259 -7.13 23.73 2.18
N ALA A 260 -7.28 24.75 1.35
CA ALA A 260 -8.28 24.77 0.28
C ALA A 260 -8.05 23.62 -0.73
N LEU A 261 -6.79 23.38 -1.11
CA LEU A 261 -6.44 22.31 -2.03
C LEU A 261 -6.68 20.93 -1.43
N LEU A 262 -6.32 20.71 -0.17
CA LEU A 262 -6.57 19.45 0.55
C LEU A 262 -8.07 19.19 0.71
N LEU A 263 -8.86 20.22 1.03
CA LEU A 263 -10.31 20.11 1.13
C LEU A 263 -10.94 19.78 -0.24
N ALA A 264 -10.53 20.49 -1.29
CA ALA A 264 -11.00 20.21 -2.65
C ALA A 264 -10.58 18.80 -3.11
N TYR A 265 -9.36 18.36 -2.79
CA TYR A 265 -8.88 17.01 -3.09
C TYR A 265 -9.69 15.95 -2.34
N PHE A 266 -9.97 16.19 -1.06
CA PHE A 266 -10.79 15.29 -0.25
C PHE A 266 -12.20 15.12 -0.83
N LEU A 267 -12.81 16.19 -1.35
CA LEU A 267 -14.16 16.16 -1.94
C LEU A 267 -14.17 15.69 -3.41
N ALA A 268 -13.05 15.76 -4.12
CA ALA A 268 -12.97 15.40 -5.54
C ALA A 268 -13.13 13.90 -5.77
N THR A 269 -14.13 13.52 -6.57
CA THR A 269 -14.36 12.13 -7.04
C THR A 269 -14.14 11.98 -8.54
N TRP A 270 -14.08 13.08 -9.30
CA TRP A 270 -13.90 13.09 -10.74
C TRP A 270 -12.40 13.15 -11.13
N PRO A 271 -11.85 12.17 -11.89
CA PRO A 271 -10.41 12.10 -12.14
C PRO A 271 -9.77 13.36 -12.76
N PRO A 272 -10.39 14.05 -13.75
CA PRO A 272 -9.83 15.30 -14.28
C PRO A 272 -9.70 16.42 -13.24
N LEU A 273 -10.65 16.54 -12.30
CA LEU A 273 -10.54 17.49 -11.18
C LEU A 273 -9.38 17.11 -10.25
N VAL A 274 -9.21 15.82 -9.96
CA VAL A 274 -8.07 15.35 -9.16
C VAL A 274 -6.74 15.71 -9.84
N LEU A 275 -6.61 15.51 -11.16
CA LEU A 275 -5.42 15.89 -11.92
C LEU A 275 -5.18 17.42 -11.91
N LEU A 276 -6.24 18.23 -12.02
CA LEU A 276 -6.15 19.68 -11.92
C LEU A 276 -5.63 20.13 -10.54
N LEU A 277 -6.15 19.53 -9.47
CA LEU A 277 -5.73 19.80 -8.10
C LEU A 277 -4.27 19.38 -7.85
N LEU A 278 -3.83 18.25 -8.43
CA LEU A 278 -2.42 17.86 -8.42
C LEU A 278 -1.54 18.87 -9.15
N GLY A 279 -2.02 19.44 -10.26
CA GLY A 279 -1.33 20.53 -10.96
C GLY A 279 -1.18 21.78 -10.08
N GLY A 280 -2.24 22.18 -9.38
CA GLY A 280 -2.19 23.26 -8.39
C GLY A 280 -1.21 22.97 -7.24
N ALA A 281 -1.19 21.73 -6.75
CA ALA A 281 -0.27 21.29 -5.71
C ALA A 281 1.17 21.38 -6.21
N ALA A 282 1.43 20.97 -7.45
CA ALA A 282 2.75 21.05 -8.06
C ALA A 282 3.27 22.49 -8.15
N VAL A 283 2.39 23.47 -8.42
CA VAL A 283 2.75 24.89 -8.38
C VAL A 283 3.14 25.32 -6.96
N LEU A 284 2.35 24.96 -5.93
CA LEU A 284 2.66 25.28 -4.53
C LEU A 284 3.97 24.63 -4.06
N VAL A 285 4.19 23.36 -4.41
CA VAL A 285 5.46 22.65 -4.13
C VAL A 285 6.61 23.31 -4.87
N TRP A 286 6.42 23.76 -6.11
CA TRP A 286 7.46 24.47 -6.84
C TRP A 286 7.83 25.81 -6.19
N VAL A 287 6.88 26.53 -5.59
CA VAL A 287 7.16 27.75 -4.80
C VAL A 287 7.93 27.43 -3.53
N GLN A 288 7.55 26.34 -2.84
CA GLN A 288 8.15 25.94 -1.57
C GLN A 288 8.31 24.40 -1.49
N PRO A 289 9.40 23.81 -2.03
CA PRO A 289 9.53 22.35 -2.13
C PRO A 289 9.51 21.62 -0.79
N ARG A 290 9.89 22.33 0.28
CA ARG A 290 9.82 21.81 1.65
C ARG A 290 8.38 21.50 2.09
N SER A 291 7.36 22.13 1.50
CA SER A 291 5.97 21.81 1.81
C SER A 291 5.61 20.38 1.40
N ALA A 292 6.14 19.87 0.28
CA ALA A 292 5.96 18.48 -0.11
C ALA A 292 6.59 17.52 0.90
N LEU A 293 7.75 17.88 1.48
CA LEU A 293 8.37 17.07 2.53
C LEU A 293 7.54 17.03 3.80
N TRP A 294 7.04 18.19 4.24
CA TRP A 294 6.22 18.26 5.45
C TRP A 294 4.89 17.53 5.26
N LEU A 295 4.19 17.77 4.15
CA LEU A 295 2.92 17.12 3.85
C LEU A 295 3.11 15.62 3.60
N GLY A 296 4.15 15.23 2.85
CA GLY A 296 4.47 13.83 2.61
C GLY A 296 4.70 13.08 3.93
N ALA A 297 5.53 13.62 4.83
CA ALA A 297 5.80 13.02 6.13
C ALA A 297 4.57 13.02 7.07
N LEU A 298 3.77 14.09 7.05
CA LEU A 298 2.55 14.23 7.86
C LEU A 298 1.46 13.23 7.45
N LEU A 299 1.30 13.00 6.14
CA LEU A 299 0.20 12.22 5.56
C LEU A 299 0.47 10.72 5.46
N LEU A 300 1.70 10.26 5.75
CA LEU A 300 2.08 8.84 5.74
C LEU A 300 1.08 7.89 6.43
N PRO A 301 0.62 8.13 7.68
CA PRO A 301 -0.26 7.17 8.38
C PRO A 301 -1.67 7.11 7.78
N PHE A 302 -2.02 8.00 6.85
CA PHE A 302 -3.32 8.04 6.18
C PHE A 302 -3.29 7.37 4.81
N HIS A 303 -2.29 6.53 4.53
CA HIS A 303 -2.15 5.82 3.26
C HIS A 303 -3.42 5.07 2.82
N ILE A 304 -4.15 4.47 3.77
CA ILE A 304 -5.37 3.69 3.49
C ILE A 304 -6.50 4.58 2.94
N TYR A 305 -6.51 5.87 3.27
CA TYR A 305 -7.51 6.85 2.78
C TYR A 305 -7.13 7.35 1.38
N HIS A 306 -7.01 6.43 0.44
CA HIS A 306 -6.62 6.70 -0.94
C HIS A 306 -7.81 7.10 -1.82
N LYS A 307 -7.51 7.79 -2.93
CA LYS A 307 -8.47 8.01 -4.01
C LYS A 307 -8.46 6.83 -4.97
N GLU A 308 -9.63 6.41 -5.43
CA GLU A 308 -9.75 5.47 -6.54
C GLU A 308 -10.03 6.25 -7.83
N LEU A 309 -9.11 6.14 -8.80
CA LEU A 309 -9.25 6.76 -10.12
C LEU A 309 -9.58 5.68 -11.13
N HIS A 310 -10.83 5.66 -11.58
CA HIS A 310 -11.31 4.67 -12.53
C HIS A 310 -10.99 5.12 -13.96
N PHE A 311 -10.23 4.29 -14.68
CA PHE A 311 -9.91 4.43 -16.11
C PHE A 311 -10.47 3.25 -16.90
N ALA A 312 -10.58 3.38 -18.22
CA ALA A 312 -11.05 2.30 -19.11
C ALA A 312 -10.18 1.02 -19.05
N ALA A 313 -8.92 1.14 -18.62
CA ALA A 313 -7.95 0.06 -18.48
C ALA A 313 -7.82 -0.50 -17.05
N GLY A 314 -8.46 0.12 -16.04
CA GLY A 314 -8.38 -0.31 -14.65
C GLY A 314 -8.56 0.82 -13.63
N THR A 315 -8.50 0.49 -12.35
CA THR A 315 -8.55 1.46 -11.24
C THR A 315 -7.15 1.70 -10.70
N LEU A 316 -6.74 2.97 -10.60
CA LEU A 316 -5.51 3.37 -9.92
C LEU A 316 -5.85 3.89 -8.52
N THR A 317 -5.19 3.37 -7.50
CA THR A 317 -5.27 3.92 -6.15
C THR A 317 -4.23 5.00 -5.96
N LEU A 318 -4.63 6.17 -5.44
CA LEU A 318 -3.75 7.30 -5.21
C LEU A 318 -3.84 7.75 -3.74
N PRO A 319 -3.00 7.18 -2.86
CA PRO A 319 -2.85 7.61 -1.48
C PRO A 319 -2.41 9.08 -1.36
N PRO A 320 -2.77 9.78 -0.26
CA PRO A 320 -2.45 11.20 -0.08
C PRO A 320 -0.94 11.50 -0.18
N THR A 321 -0.09 10.67 0.42
CA THR A 321 1.37 10.83 0.33
C THR A 321 1.87 10.71 -1.11
N GLN A 322 1.34 9.76 -1.88
CA GLN A 322 1.72 9.57 -3.29
C GLN A 322 1.27 10.76 -4.15
N ALA A 323 0.05 11.27 -3.93
CA ALA A 323 -0.43 12.48 -4.57
C ALA A 323 0.55 13.66 -4.36
N VAL A 324 1.00 13.88 -3.12
CA VAL A 324 1.98 14.92 -2.80
C VAL A 324 3.33 14.65 -3.46
N MET A 325 3.79 13.40 -3.48
CA MET A 325 5.06 13.01 -4.13
C MET A 325 5.02 13.20 -5.65
N LEU A 326 3.92 12.84 -6.32
CA LEU A 326 3.72 13.09 -7.74
C LEU A 326 3.73 14.59 -8.05
N ALA A 327 3.06 15.40 -7.22
CA ALA A 327 3.10 16.86 -7.31
C ALA A 327 4.51 17.44 -7.08
N ALA A 328 5.40 16.71 -6.39
CA ALA A 328 6.77 17.14 -6.13
C ALA A 328 7.77 16.78 -7.23
N LEU A 329 7.44 15.88 -8.16
CA LEU A 329 8.34 15.46 -9.25
C LEU A 329 8.91 16.64 -10.06
N PRO A 330 8.12 17.68 -10.46
CA PRO A 330 8.65 18.81 -11.21
C PRO A 330 9.73 19.61 -10.44
N ALA A 331 9.71 19.57 -9.10
CA ALA A 331 10.71 20.26 -8.27
C ALA A 331 12.09 19.58 -8.33
N LEU A 332 12.16 18.30 -8.72
CA LEU A 332 13.43 17.57 -8.89
C LEU A 332 14.19 17.95 -10.15
N ILE A 333 13.51 18.51 -11.17
CA ILE A 333 14.14 18.87 -12.44
C ILE A 333 15.07 20.08 -12.21
N PRO A 334 16.39 19.97 -12.48
CA PRO A 334 17.31 21.08 -12.30
C PRO A 334 16.89 22.28 -13.13
N ALA A 335 16.66 23.43 -12.49
CA ALA A 335 16.48 24.69 -13.21
C ALA A 335 17.81 25.04 -13.91
N ARG A 336 17.87 24.88 -15.24
CA ARG A 336 19.02 25.37 -16.02
C ARG A 336 19.16 26.88 -15.80
N ARG A 337 20.35 27.27 -15.29
CA ARG A 337 20.83 28.61 -14.91
C ARG A 337 20.30 29.17 -13.57
N GLY A 338 21.20 29.20 -12.58
CA GLY A 338 21.20 30.22 -11.52
C GLY A 338 20.39 29.97 -10.25
N ARG A 339 19.81 28.78 -10.04
CA ARG A 339 19.07 28.47 -8.79
C ARG A 339 19.79 27.38 -7.99
N PRO A 340 20.38 27.68 -6.81
CA PRO A 340 20.96 26.68 -5.93
C PRO A 340 19.84 26.03 -5.11
N TRP A 341 18.93 25.31 -5.76
CA TRP A 341 17.86 24.61 -5.07
C TRP A 341 18.33 23.20 -4.76
N GLY A 342 18.98 23.08 -3.61
CA GLY A 342 19.38 21.80 -3.02
C GLY A 342 20.88 21.70 -2.75
N GLN A 343 21.22 20.94 -1.72
CA GLN A 343 22.59 20.77 -1.22
C GLN A 343 23.43 19.94 -2.20
N SER A 344 24.77 20.07 -2.11
CA SER A 344 25.69 19.11 -2.73
C SER A 344 25.42 17.71 -2.20
N TRP A 345 25.09 16.77 -3.09
CA TRP A 345 24.77 15.39 -2.70
C TRP A 345 26.06 14.63 -2.36
N THR A 346 26.36 14.47 -1.08
CA THR A 346 27.47 13.60 -0.65
C THR A 346 26.98 12.18 -0.50
N PHE A 347 27.57 11.24 -1.24
CA PHE A 347 27.22 9.84 -1.16
C PHE A 347 27.54 9.25 0.22
N SER A 348 26.58 8.52 0.79
CA SER A 348 26.63 7.81 2.05
C SER A 348 26.30 6.34 1.83
N GLY A 349 26.62 5.46 2.79
CA GLY A 349 26.22 4.05 2.67
C GLY A 349 24.70 3.84 2.61
N PHE A 350 23.90 4.78 3.14
CA PHE A 350 22.44 4.73 2.97
C PHE A 350 22.01 5.03 1.53
N ASP A 351 22.78 5.78 0.75
CA ASP A 351 22.51 5.98 -0.68
C ASP A 351 22.75 4.69 -1.46
N GLY A 352 23.77 3.91 -1.07
CA GLY A 352 23.99 2.56 -1.60
C GLY A 352 22.82 1.63 -1.33
N LEU A 353 22.24 1.69 -0.12
CA LEU A 353 21.02 0.94 0.20
C LEU A 353 19.81 1.43 -0.61
N ALA A 354 19.65 2.74 -0.82
CA ALA A 354 18.59 3.30 -1.66
C ALA A 354 18.67 2.78 -3.10
N LEU A 355 19.86 2.79 -3.69
CA LEU A 355 20.10 2.24 -5.03
C LEU A 355 19.87 0.73 -5.07
N GLY A 356 20.36 0.00 -4.07
CA GLY A 356 20.12 -1.45 -3.94
C GLY A 356 18.63 -1.78 -3.86
N TRP A 357 17.85 -1.00 -3.11
CA TRP A 357 16.40 -1.19 -2.99
C TRP A 357 15.66 -0.96 -4.31
N LEU A 358 16.08 0.06 -5.08
CA LEU A 358 15.54 0.30 -6.43
C LEU A 358 15.80 -0.88 -7.36
N VAL A 359 17.04 -1.39 -7.36
CA VAL A 359 17.43 -2.56 -8.16
C VAL A 359 16.60 -3.77 -7.75
N LEU A 360 16.55 -4.10 -6.46
CA LEU A 360 15.73 -5.20 -5.95
C LEU A 360 14.26 -5.08 -6.34
N GLY A 361 13.71 -3.86 -6.32
CA GLY A 361 12.35 -3.57 -6.76
C GLY A 361 12.09 -4.03 -8.19
N VAL A 362 12.97 -3.68 -9.13
CA VAL A 362 12.79 -3.96 -10.57
C VAL A 362 13.25 -5.35 -11.01
N THR A 363 13.99 -6.09 -10.16
CA THR A 363 14.49 -7.44 -10.48
C THR A 363 13.50 -8.58 -10.18
N ALA A 364 12.25 -8.27 -9.84
CA ALA A 364 11.26 -9.31 -9.57
C ALA A 364 10.89 -10.06 -10.87
N VAL A 365 11.18 -11.37 -10.91
CA VAL A 365 10.91 -12.22 -12.09
C VAL A 365 9.67 -13.13 -11.93
N HIS A 366 9.16 -13.30 -10.71
CA HIS A 366 8.02 -14.17 -10.40
C HIS A 366 6.75 -13.37 -10.03
N VAL A 367 6.33 -12.49 -10.92
CA VAL A 367 5.13 -11.67 -10.71
C VAL A 367 3.87 -12.45 -11.09
N ARG A 368 3.08 -12.84 -10.08
CA ARG A 368 1.79 -13.53 -10.29
C ARG A 368 0.66 -12.62 -10.77
N TYR A 369 0.69 -11.34 -10.39
CA TYR A 369 -0.31 -10.35 -10.80
C TYR A 369 0.33 -8.99 -11.05
N TRP A 370 0.49 -8.61 -12.32
CA TRP A 370 1.21 -7.41 -12.74
C TRP A 370 0.64 -6.10 -12.19
N PRO A 371 -0.68 -5.85 -12.22
CA PRO A 371 -1.23 -4.63 -11.62
C PRO A 371 -0.94 -4.52 -10.12
N GLY A 372 -0.97 -5.65 -9.40
CA GLY A 372 -0.60 -5.71 -7.99
C GLY A 372 0.86 -5.39 -7.74
N TYR A 373 1.76 -5.90 -8.59
CA TYR A 373 3.19 -5.59 -8.52
C TYR A 373 3.48 -4.12 -8.84
N VAL A 374 2.80 -3.53 -9.84
CA VAL A 374 2.95 -2.09 -10.16
C VAL A 374 2.52 -1.22 -8.97
N GLN A 375 1.40 -1.56 -8.34
CA GLN A 375 0.96 -0.87 -7.12
C GLN A 375 1.97 -1.09 -5.97
N GLY A 376 2.44 -2.31 -5.77
CA GLY A 376 3.48 -2.63 -4.78
C GLY A 376 4.79 -1.86 -5.01
N MET A 377 5.20 -1.67 -6.27
CA MET A 377 6.35 -0.84 -6.64
C MET A 377 6.11 0.62 -6.29
N ALA A 378 4.94 1.17 -6.59
CA ALA A 378 4.59 2.53 -6.20
C ALA A 378 4.62 2.72 -4.67
N ASP A 379 4.04 1.76 -3.95
CA ASP A 379 3.84 1.79 -2.50
C ASP A 379 5.12 1.56 -1.69
N LEU A 380 5.92 0.56 -2.07
CA LEU A 380 7.04 0.04 -1.26
C LEU A 380 8.42 0.45 -1.78
N VAL A 381 8.52 0.93 -3.03
CA VAL A 381 9.81 1.27 -3.66
C VAL A 381 9.84 2.72 -4.10
N VAL A 382 8.99 3.11 -5.05
CA VAL A 382 9.07 4.43 -5.70
C VAL A 382 8.74 5.55 -4.72
N THR A 383 7.59 5.48 -4.01
CA THR A 383 7.19 6.54 -3.08
C THR A 383 8.17 6.69 -1.91
N PRO A 384 8.61 5.61 -1.24
CA PRO A 384 9.58 5.74 -0.15
C PRO A 384 10.95 6.24 -0.62
N LEU A 385 11.45 5.81 -1.78
CA LEU A 385 12.72 6.31 -2.33
C LEU A 385 12.61 7.77 -2.80
N LEU A 386 11.44 8.18 -3.30
CA LEU A 386 11.18 9.57 -3.66
C LEU A 386 11.17 10.46 -2.41
N LEU A 387 10.53 10.02 -1.32
CA LEU A 387 10.62 10.68 -0.01
C LEU A 387 12.08 10.79 0.44
N TYR A 388 12.84 9.69 0.38
CA TYR A 388 14.26 9.67 0.73
C TYR A 388 15.05 10.70 -0.09
N ALA A 389 14.88 10.70 -1.41
CA ALA A 389 15.62 11.57 -2.30
C ALA A 389 15.26 13.04 -2.12
N LEU A 390 13.98 13.35 -1.91
CA LEU A 390 13.52 14.71 -1.65
C LEU A 390 14.07 15.23 -0.33
N VAL A 391 14.09 14.41 0.73
CA VAL A 391 14.71 14.80 2.02
C VAL A 391 16.18 15.11 1.78
N ARG A 392 16.96 14.15 1.24
CA ARG A 392 18.39 14.34 0.94
C ARG A 392 18.71 15.56 0.08
N ARG A 393 17.78 15.96 -0.81
CA ARG A 393 17.96 17.11 -1.70
C ARG A 393 17.59 18.45 -1.06
N PHE A 394 16.49 18.50 -0.32
CA PHE A 394 15.82 19.76 0.05
C PHE A 394 15.93 20.16 1.53
N THR A 395 16.66 19.41 2.36
CA THR A 395 17.00 19.78 3.74
C THR A 395 18.49 20.16 3.86
N PRO A 396 18.90 21.40 3.53
CA PRO A 396 20.30 21.81 3.51
C PRO A 396 20.93 22.01 4.90
N ASP A 397 20.11 22.03 5.95
CA ASP A 397 20.51 22.42 7.29
C ASP A 397 19.75 21.63 8.37
N ALA A 398 20.31 21.62 9.57
CA ALA A 398 19.76 20.95 10.75
C ALA A 398 18.35 21.41 11.16
N GLN A 399 17.97 22.64 10.82
CA GLN A 399 16.62 23.12 11.10
C GLN A 399 15.61 22.50 10.14
N ALA A 400 15.94 22.38 8.86
CA ALA A 400 15.12 21.70 7.88
C ALA A 400 14.91 20.21 8.23
N ASP A 401 15.97 19.52 8.67
CA ASP A 401 15.87 18.13 9.17
C ASP A 401 14.87 18.00 10.31
N ARG A 402 14.96 18.90 11.30
CA ARG A 402 14.04 18.94 12.44
C ARG A 402 12.61 19.27 12.04
N GLN A 403 12.40 20.06 10.98
CA GLN A 403 11.05 20.35 10.47
C GLN A 403 10.42 19.12 9.81
N VAL A 404 11.19 18.34 9.03
CA VAL A 404 10.71 17.07 8.47
C VAL A 404 10.43 16.06 9.58
N ALA A 405 11.33 15.93 10.56
CA ALA A 405 11.13 15.08 11.73
C ALA A 405 9.88 15.50 12.55
N ALA A 406 9.66 16.81 12.73
CA ALA A 406 8.48 17.31 13.42
C ALA A 406 7.19 17.03 12.63
N ALA A 407 7.21 17.12 11.30
CA ALA A 407 6.08 16.76 10.46
C ALA A 407 5.76 15.26 10.53
N LEU A 408 6.79 14.40 10.51
CA LEU A 408 6.64 12.96 10.68
C LEU A 408 6.05 12.61 12.06
N PHE A 409 6.53 13.27 13.13
CA PHE A 409 5.99 13.14 14.48
C PHE A 409 4.54 13.63 14.56
N ALA A 410 4.22 14.76 13.93
CA ALA A 410 2.86 15.30 13.88
C ALA A 410 1.90 14.35 13.16
N GLY A 411 2.34 13.64 12.11
CA GLY A 411 1.54 12.63 11.43
C GLY A 411 1.17 11.48 12.38
N GLY A 412 2.15 10.97 13.13
CA GLY A 412 1.92 9.94 14.14
C GLY A 412 1.06 10.42 15.32
N LEU A 413 1.20 11.68 15.73
CA LEU A 413 0.33 12.29 16.74
C LEU A 413 -1.13 12.38 16.25
N LEU A 414 -1.35 12.77 15.00
CA LEU A 414 -2.69 12.78 14.40
C LEU A 414 -3.26 11.35 14.31
N ALA A 415 -2.45 10.37 13.94
CA ALA A 415 -2.86 8.97 13.93
C ALA A 415 -3.28 8.48 15.33
N ALA A 416 -2.54 8.85 16.37
CA ALA A 416 -2.88 8.57 17.76
C ALA A 416 -4.19 9.25 18.18
N LEU A 417 -4.38 10.53 17.82
CA LEU A 417 -5.61 11.29 18.11
C LEU A 417 -6.83 10.68 17.43
N VAL A 418 -6.75 10.36 16.14
CA VAL A 418 -7.83 9.72 15.38
C VAL A 418 -8.21 8.39 16.04
N GLY A 419 -7.22 7.57 16.41
CA GLY A 419 -7.46 6.30 17.10
C GLY A 419 -8.09 6.47 18.49
N LEU A 420 -7.64 7.46 19.28
CA LEU A 420 -8.20 7.72 20.60
C LEU A 420 -9.64 8.22 20.53
N VAL A 421 -9.93 9.16 19.62
CA VAL A 421 -11.29 9.67 19.39
C VAL A 421 -12.21 8.53 18.94
N GLY A 422 -11.76 7.70 18.00
CA GLY A 422 -12.50 6.52 17.56
C GLY A 422 -12.75 5.55 18.71
N TRP A 423 -11.73 5.22 19.50
CA TRP A 423 -11.84 4.28 20.62
C TRP A 423 -12.75 4.79 21.74
N ILE A 424 -12.70 6.08 22.07
CA ILE A 424 -13.63 6.72 23.01
C ILE A 424 -15.07 6.66 22.47
N GLY A 425 -15.24 6.88 21.16
CA GLY A 425 -16.51 6.75 20.46
C GLY A 425 -17.03 5.31 20.29
N GLY A 426 -16.32 4.31 20.84
CA GLY A 426 -16.73 2.91 20.80
C GLY A 426 -16.12 2.08 19.67
N ALA A 427 -15.39 2.69 18.74
CA ALA A 427 -14.71 1.99 17.66
C ALA A 427 -13.50 1.17 18.16
N GLY A 428 -13.02 0.27 17.31
CA GLY A 428 -11.90 -0.61 17.61
C GLY A 428 -12.26 -2.07 17.35
N THR A 429 -11.29 -2.95 17.56
CA THR A 429 -11.47 -4.40 17.35
C THR A 429 -11.42 -5.11 18.69
N VAL A 430 -12.39 -5.99 18.97
CA VAL A 430 -12.36 -6.82 20.17
C VAL A 430 -11.53 -8.07 19.90
N ALA A 431 -10.53 -8.33 20.73
CA ALA A 431 -9.77 -9.58 20.71
C ALA A 431 -9.40 -9.98 22.14
N ASP A 432 -9.52 -11.26 22.47
CA ASP A 432 -9.21 -11.80 23.80
C ASP A 432 -9.95 -11.05 24.94
N GLY A 433 -11.22 -10.66 24.70
CA GLY A 433 -12.05 -9.91 25.66
C GLY A 433 -11.70 -8.43 25.83
N LEU A 434 -10.72 -7.90 25.09
CA LEU A 434 -10.27 -6.51 25.16
C LEU A 434 -10.60 -5.73 23.89
N ARG A 435 -11.18 -4.53 24.04
CA ARG A 435 -11.37 -3.58 22.92
C ARG A 435 -10.06 -2.85 22.63
N ARG A 436 -9.50 -3.10 21.45
CA ARG A 436 -8.19 -2.59 21.03
C ARG A 436 -8.34 -1.35 20.15
N LEU A 437 -7.54 -0.34 20.42
CA LEU A 437 -7.50 0.89 19.63
C LEU A 437 -6.96 0.60 18.24
N VAL A 438 -7.70 1.05 17.23
CA VAL A 438 -7.30 1.09 15.82
C VAL A 438 -7.29 2.54 15.40
N GLY A 439 -6.14 3.02 14.90
CA GLY A 439 -5.99 4.37 14.36
C GLY A 439 -6.46 4.44 12.91
N PRO A 440 -5.80 5.25 12.05
CA PRO A 440 -6.09 5.31 10.61
C PRO A 440 -5.69 4.05 9.82
N HIS A 441 -5.30 2.98 10.52
CA HIS A 441 -4.74 1.76 9.96
C HIS A 441 -5.80 0.64 9.97
N PHE A 442 -5.51 -0.50 9.33
CA PHE A 442 -6.47 -1.62 9.25
C PHE A 442 -6.47 -2.55 10.47
N SER A 443 -5.48 -2.44 11.37
CA SER A 443 -5.41 -3.27 12.58
C SER A 443 -4.77 -2.53 13.76
N PRO A 444 -4.98 -3.01 15.00
CA PRO A 444 -4.31 -2.45 16.16
C PRO A 444 -2.79 -2.65 16.10
N ASN A 445 -2.32 -3.76 15.53
CA ASN A 445 -0.89 -4.02 15.39
C ASN A 445 -0.23 -3.06 14.41
N HIS A 446 -0.86 -2.80 13.27
CA HIS A 446 -0.37 -1.82 12.29
C HIS A 446 -0.33 -0.41 12.91
N THR A 447 -1.36 -0.04 13.67
CA THR A 447 -1.35 1.22 14.44
C THR A 447 -0.17 1.27 15.40
N ALA A 448 0.08 0.19 16.14
CA ALA A 448 1.18 0.11 17.09
C ALA A 448 2.57 0.22 16.42
N LEU A 449 2.76 -0.44 15.28
CA LEU A 449 3.98 -0.32 14.45
C LEU A 449 4.27 1.15 14.10
N TYR A 450 3.25 1.94 13.73
CA TYR A 450 3.47 3.35 13.43
C TYR A 450 3.74 4.19 14.70
N LEU A 451 2.98 3.93 15.78
CA LEU A 451 3.05 4.74 17.01
C LEU A 451 4.33 4.51 17.82
N GLU A 452 4.90 3.30 17.85
CA GLU A 452 6.18 3.04 18.55
C GLU A 452 7.33 3.82 17.92
N ARG A 453 7.37 3.90 16.58
CA ARG A 453 8.32 4.69 15.81
C ARG A 453 8.16 6.19 16.11
N THR A 454 6.91 6.64 16.16
CA THR A 454 6.53 8.01 16.53
C THR A 454 6.97 8.35 17.96
N LEU A 455 6.79 7.42 18.91
CA LEU A 455 7.19 7.58 20.30
C LEU A 455 8.69 7.87 20.41
N PHE A 456 9.54 7.01 19.81
CA PHE A 456 11.00 7.19 19.88
C PHE A 456 11.50 8.43 19.13
N LEU A 457 10.90 8.76 17.98
CA LEU A 457 11.15 10.03 17.31
C LEU A 457 10.82 11.23 18.21
N GLY A 458 9.67 11.20 18.86
CA GLY A 458 9.25 12.24 19.80
C GLY A 458 10.17 12.35 21.02
N LEU A 459 10.67 11.22 21.55
CA LEU A 459 11.68 11.23 22.62
C LEU A 459 12.96 11.95 22.15
N GLY A 460 13.44 11.67 20.94
CA GLY A 460 14.57 12.39 20.35
C GLY A 460 14.34 13.90 20.24
N LEU A 461 13.16 14.30 19.77
CA LEU A 461 12.75 15.71 19.71
C LEU A 461 12.68 16.35 21.11
N TRP A 462 12.13 15.64 22.09
CA TRP A 462 11.92 16.12 23.46
C TRP A 462 13.24 16.31 24.23
N PHE A 463 14.14 15.32 24.18
CA PHE A 463 15.47 15.41 24.81
C PHE A 463 16.37 16.45 24.13
N GLY A 464 16.16 16.72 22.84
CA GLY A 464 16.84 17.79 22.12
C GLY A 464 16.45 19.21 22.56
N ILE A 465 15.36 19.42 23.32
CA ILE A 465 14.92 20.77 23.72
C ILE A 465 15.69 21.26 24.96
N GLY A 466 16.48 22.32 24.79
CA GLY A 466 17.13 22.99 25.91
C GLY A 466 16.15 23.77 26.79
N ARG A 467 16.15 23.56 28.11
CA ARG A 467 15.17 24.13 29.06
C ARG A 467 15.43 25.58 29.50
N ARG A 468 16.32 26.31 28.81
CA ARG A 468 16.86 27.60 29.27
C ARG A 468 15.95 28.82 29.01
N THR A 469 14.94 28.70 28.15
CA THR A 469 14.05 29.84 27.80
C THR A 469 12.58 29.50 28.00
N GLY A 470 11.74 30.51 28.23
CA GLY A 470 10.29 30.32 28.41
C GLY A 470 9.59 29.70 27.20
N ARG A 471 10.03 30.02 25.96
CA ARG A 471 9.54 29.35 24.74
C ARG A 471 9.95 27.87 24.70
N ALA A 472 11.20 27.57 25.08
CA ALA A 472 11.67 26.19 25.08
C ALA A 472 11.01 25.34 26.18
N ARG A 473 10.69 25.93 27.34
CA ARG A 473 9.89 25.27 28.39
C ARG A 473 8.49 24.91 27.89
N ARG A 474 7.81 25.83 27.18
CA ARG A 474 6.49 25.54 26.56
C ARG A 474 6.58 24.44 25.51
N ALA A 475 7.58 24.48 24.63
CA ALA A 475 7.81 23.43 23.65
C ALA A 475 8.09 22.07 24.31
N PHE A 476 8.89 22.05 25.37
CA PHE A 476 9.18 20.85 26.16
C PHE A 476 7.92 20.23 26.78
N LEU A 477 7.06 21.06 27.39
CA LEU A 477 5.79 20.60 27.95
C LEU A 477 4.82 20.13 26.87
N GLY A 478 4.70 20.87 25.76
CA GLY A 478 3.82 20.52 24.65
C GLY A 478 4.20 19.20 23.98
N ILE A 479 5.49 18.98 23.67
CA ILE A 479 5.96 17.70 23.14
C ILE A 479 5.81 16.59 24.19
N GLY A 480 6.04 16.88 25.48
CA GLY A 480 5.80 15.92 26.56
C GLY A 480 4.35 15.45 26.64
N ALA A 481 3.38 16.37 26.53
CA ALA A 481 1.96 16.04 26.50
C ALA A 481 1.59 15.23 25.24
N ALA A 482 2.12 15.60 24.07
CA ALA A 482 1.94 14.84 22.84
C ALA A 482 2.52 13.42 22.94
N LEU A 483 3.69 13.26 23.56
CA LEU A 483 4.30 11.95 23.83
C LEU A 483 3.45 11.10 24.76
N ALA A 484 2.88 11.69 25.82
CA ALA A 484 1.98 10.99 26.72
C ALA A 484 0.75 10.47 25.97
N LEU A 485 0.18 11.30 25.08
CA LEU A 485 -0.96 10.93 24.25
C LEU A 485 -0.63 9.78 23.28
N VAL A 486 0.52 9.85 22.59
CA VAL A 486 1.02 8.77 21.73
C VAL A 486 1.24 7.49 22.55
N GLY A 487 1.81 7.61 23.76
CA GLY A 487 2.03 6.48 24.66
C GLY A 487 0.72 5.81 25.11
N VAL A 488 -0.29 6.59 25.49
CA VAL A 488 -1.63 6.08 25.84
C VAL A 488 -2.27 5.38 24.65
N ALA A 489 -2.25 6.00 23.47
CA ALA A 489 -2.77 5.38 22.25
C ALA A 489 -2.06 4.05 21.93
N LEU A 490 -0.72 4.02 22.05
CA LEU A 490 0.09 2.83 21.85
C LEU A 490 -0.27 1.71 22.84
N LEU A 491 -0.45 2.03 24.13
CA LEU A 491 -0.88 1.05 25.15
C LEU A 491 -2.26 0.48 24.82
N LEU A 492 -3.21 1.32 24.40
CA LEU A 492 -4.58 0.91 24.04
C LEU A 492 -4.64 0.06 22.76
N THR A 493 -3.61 0.06 21.92
CA THR A 493 -3.53 -0.92 20.80
C THR A 493 -3.42 -2.37 21.31
N ALA A 494 -2.97 -2.55 22.55
CA ALA A 494 -2.75 -3.85 23.18
C ALA A 494 -1.91 -4.80 22.30
N SER A 495 -0.94 -4.26 21.53
CA SER A 495 -0.05 -5.04 20.67
C SER A 495 1.09 -5.66 21.47
N ARG A 496 1.15 -7.00 21.51
CA ARG A 496 2.23 -7.76 22.17
C ARG A 496 3.60 -7.47 21.55
N GLY A 497 3.68 -7.36 20.22
CA GLY A 497 4.92 -7.05 19.52
C GLY A 497 5.45 -5.67 19.88
N ALA A 498 4.58 -4.68 20.00
CA ALA A 498 4.96 -3.34 20.43
C ALA A 498 5.47 -3.32 21.88
N LEU A 499 4.70 -3.90 22.81
CA LEU A 499 4.99 -3.81 24.23
C LEU A 499 6.17 -4.68 24.69
N LEU A 500 6.29 -5.89 24.14
CA LEU A 500 7.29 -6.88 24.58
C LEU A 500 8.59 -6.86 23.75
N LEU A 501 8.54 -6.41 22.50
CA LEU A 501 9.72 -6.38 21.62
C LEU A 501 10.13 -4.96 21.28
N ALA A 502 9.20 -4.15 20.75
CA ALA A 502 9.53 -2.84 20.20
C ALA A 502 9.97 -1.82 21.26
N LEU A 503 9.21 -1.69 22.36
CA LEU A 503 9.54 -0.74 23.43
C LEU A 503 10.87 -1.08 24.11
N PRO A 504 11.16 -2.33 24.52
CA PRO A 504 12.46 -2.68 25.08
C PRO A 504 13.61 -2.46 24.10
N ALA A 505 13.48 -2.91 22.84
CA ALA A 505 14.54 -2.78 21.85
C ALA A 505 14.82 -1.33 21.48
N GLY A 506 13.77 -0.54 21.23
CA GLY A 506 13.90 0.89 20.95
C GLY A 506 14.50 1.66 22.12
N LEU A 507 14.11 1.35 23.37
CA LEU A 507 14.67 1.99 24.56
C LEU A 507 16.16 1.63 24.72
N ALA A 508 16.52 0.36 24.54
CA ALA A 508 17.91 -0.09 24.59
C ALA A 508 18.77 0.66 23.55
N VAL A 509 18.30 0.76 22.30
CA VAL A 509 19.01 1.47 21.23
C VAL A 509 19.06 2.98 21.47
N PHE A 510 17.98 3.59 21.98
CA PHE A 510 17.95 5.01 22.32
C PHE A 510 19.00 5.36 23.38
N VAL A 511 19.06 4.56 24.45
CA VAL A 511 20.03 4.74 25.54
C VAL A 511 21.45 4.46 25.07
N TRP A 512 21.67 3.40 24.29
CA TRP A 512 22.99 3.03 23.77
C TRP A 512 23.57 4.07 22.79
N SER A 513 22.73 4.64 21.93
CA SER A 513 23.16 5.62 20.91
C SER A 513 23.20 7.07 21.42
N ALA A 514 22.64 7.35 22.61
CA ALA A 514 22.68 8.67 23.21
C ALA A 514 24.12 9.11 23.61
N PRO A 515 24.47 10.40 23.51
CA PRO A 515 25.85 10.90 23.67
C PRO A 515 26.29 11.07 25.15
N VAL A 516 25.91 10.16 26.04
CA VAL A 516 26.06 10.35 27.50
C VAL A 516 27.28 9.59 28.04
N ARG A 517 28.39 10.29 28.37
CA ARG A 517 29.65 9.63 28.73
C ARG A 517 30.05 9.52 30.21
N ARG A 518 29.58 10.30 31.20
CA ARG A 518 29.95 10.09 32.64
C ARG A 518 28.89 10.53 33.66
N VAL A 519 28.73 9.73 34.74
CA VAL A 519 27.95 9.91 35.99
C VAL A 519 26.42 10.05 35.88
N ARG A 520 25.87 10.93 35.03
CA ARG A 520 24.41 11.04 34.78
C ARG A 520 23.81 9.77 34.14
N VAL A 521 24.68 8.95 33.54
CA VAL A 521 24.37 7.65 32.93
C VAL A 521 23.78 6.68 33.95
N ARG A 522 24.24 6.65 35.21
CA ARG A 522 23.66 5.74 36.21
C ARG A 522 22.21 6.09 36.52
N GLY A 523 21.88 7.37 36.67
CA GLY A 523 20.51 7.81 36.95
C GLY A 523 19.56 7.67 35.75
N ILE A 524 20.03 7.96 34.52
CA ILE A 524 19.23 7.78 33.30
C ILE A 524 19.08 6.30 32.97
N VAL A 525 20.14 5.49 33.04
CA VAL A 525 20.06 4.03 32.80
C VAL A 525 19.20 3.36 33.86
N LEU A 526 19.37 3.69 35.14
CA LEU A 526 18.52 3.16 36.21
C LEU A 526 17.07 3.65 36.06
N GLY A 527 16.85 4.91 35.71
CA GLY A 527 15.52 5.46 35.43
C GLY A 527 14.87 4.88 34.18
N SER A 528 15.65 4.52 33.15
CA SER A 528 15.18 3.82 31.94
C SER A 528 14.93 2.34 32.22
N ILE A 529 15.71 1.69 33.07
CA ILE A 529 15.45 0.33 33.54
C ILE A 529 14.18 0.32 34.39
N ILE A 530 14.04 1.25 35.35
CA ILE A 530 12.85 1.37 36.19
C ILE A 530 11.63 1.75 35.35
N GLY A 531 11.76 2.72 34.45
CA GLY A 531 10.69 3.11 33.53
C GLY A 531 10.32 1.98 32.56
N GLY A 532 11.32 1.26 32.04
CA GLY A 532 11.13 0.08 31.22
C GLY A 532 10.47 -1.06 31.97
N LEU A 533 10.84 -1.30 33.23
CA LEU A 533 10.20 -2.26 34.13
C LEU A 533 8.78 -1.83 34.50
N ALA A 534 8.52 -0.53 34.70
CA ALA A 534 7.20 0.00 34.98
C ALA A 534 6.28 -0.09 33.74
N VAL A 535 6.80 0.20 32.56
CA VAL A 535 6.11 -0.02 31.28
C VAL A 535 5.90 -1.51 31.03
N ALA A 536 6.88 -2.36 31.33
CA ALA A 536 6.76 -3.81 31.21
C ALA A 536 5.74 -4.36 32.22
N ALA A 537 5.70 -3.86 33.45
CA ALA A 537 4.73 -4.24 34.47
C ALA A 537 3.31 -3.77 34.10
N LEU A 538 3.16 -2.52 33.63
CA LEU A 538 1.90 -2.00 33.11
C LEU A 538 1.45 -2.78 31.87
N ALA A 539 2.36 -3.11 30.95
CA ALA A 539 2.09 -3.97 29.82
C ALA A 539 1.65 -5.36 30.28
N LEU A 540 2.33 -5.96 31.27
CA LEU A 540 1.95 -7.25 31.83
C LEU A 540 0.54 -7.22 32.42
N LEU A 541 0.19 -6.14 33.12
CA LEU A 541 -1.13 -5.93 33.71
C LEU A 541 -2.23 -5.82 32.64
N VAL A 542 -1.98 -5.08 31.56
CA VAL A 542 -2.92 -4.95 30.42
C VAL A 542 -2.98 -6.23 29.58
N MET A 543 -1.90 -7.03 29.55
CA MET A 543 -1.76 -8.23 28.72
C MET A 543 -2.13 -9.53 29.43
N LEU A 544 -2.49 -9.51 30.72
CA LEU A 544 -2.73 -10.73 31.52
C LEU A 544 -3.68 -11.75 30.84
N PRO A 545 -4.81 -11.33 30.23
CA PRO A 545 -5.69 -12.24 29.50
C PRO A 545 -5.10 -12.76 28.17
N ARG A 546 -4.19 -12.01 27.54
CA ARG A 546 -3.61 -12.31 26.22
C ARG A 546 -2.38 -13.20 26.26
N LEU A 547 -1.66 -13.23 27.39
CA LEU A 547 -0.46 -14.04 27.55
C LEU A 547 -0.78 -15.54 27.62
N ALA A 548 -2.01 -15.91 27.98
CA ALA A 548 -2.48 -17.29 28.03
C ALA A 548 -2.91 -17.85 26.65
N ASN A 549 -3.11 -17.01 25.62
CA ASN A 549 -3.61 -17.46 24.32
C ASN A 549 -2.48 -17.96 23.39
N THR A 550 -2.28 -19.29 23.38
CA THR A 550 -1.28 -20.00 22.56
C THR A 550 -1.71 -20.22 21.11
N ALA A 551 -2.99 -20.10 20.76
CA ALA A 551 -3.49 -20.36 19.40
C ALA A 551 -2.81 -19.46 18.35
N THR A 552 -2.58 -18.20 18.73
CA THR A 552 -1.89 -17.21 17.88
C THR A 552 -0.42 -17.55 17.57
N VAL A 553 0.23 -18.38 18.38
CA VAL A 553 1.61 -18.84 18.14
C VAL A 553 1.62 -20.01 17.17
N LEU A 554 0.67 -20.94 17.31
CA LEU A 554 0.51 -22.08 16.42
C LEU A 554 0.17 -21.65 15.00
N GLU A 555 -0.75 -20.70 14.84
CA GLU A 555 -1.11 -20.12 13.53
C GLU A 555 0.11 -19.56 12.80
N ARG A 556 1.03 -18.90 13.52
CA ARG A 556 2.27 -18.36 12.94
C ARG A 556 3.21 -19.43 12.43
N VAL A 557 3.29 -20.58 13.12
CA VAL A 557 4.13 -21.69 12.68
C VAL A 557 3.64 -22.21 11.33
N ASP A 558 2.32 -22.32 11.15
CA ASP A 558 1.74 -22.78 9.88
C ASP A 558 1.92 -21.72 8.77
N ILE A 559 1.75 -20.43 9.09
CA ILE A 559 2.10 -19.33 8.18
C ILE A 559 3.56 -19.45 7.75
N TRP A 560 4.49 -19.67 8.68
CA TRP A 560 5.92 -19.74 8.37
C TRP A 560 6.27 -20.98 7.55
N ARG A 561 5.65 -22.14 7.81
CA ARG A 561 5.83 -23.34 6.99
C ARG A 561 5.36 -23.12 5.55
N ALA A 562 4.16 -22.56 5.37
CA ALA A 562 3.63 -22.21 4.05
C ALA A 562 4.49 -21.15 3.34
N THR A 563 4.97 -20.16 4.09
CA THR A 563 5.87 -19.11 3.58
C THR A 563 7.21 -19.68 3.13
N MET A 564 7.75 -20.67 3.85
CA MET A 564 8.98 -21.36 3.46
C MET A 564 8.78 -22.21 2.20
N ALA A 565 7.59 -22.79 2.00
CA ALA A 565 7.25 -23.46 0.74
C ALA A 565 7.26 -22.45 -0.42
N LEU A 566 6.64 -21.28 -0.24
CA LEU A 566 6.70 -20.20 -1.23
C LEU A 566 8.14 -19.80 -1.56
N TRP A 567 8.99 -19.56 -0.56
CA TRP A 567 10.37 -19.14 -0.83
C TRP A 567 11.17 -20.19 -1.63
N ARG A 568 10.95 -21.49 -1.39
CA ARG A 568 11.66 -22.56 -2.10
C ARG A 568 11.42 -22.50 -3.61
N ASP A 569 10.26 -22.00 -4.04
CA ASP A 569 9.91 -21.86 -5.45
C ASP A 569 10.49 -20.58 -6.08
N VAL A 570 10.86 -19.58 -5.27
CA VAL A 570 11.38 -18.27 -5.74
C VAL A 570 12.64 -17.79 -4.98
N PRO A 571 13.71 -18.59 -4.87
CA PRO A 571 14.75 -18.37 -3.86
C PRO A 571 15.62 -17.12 -4.05
N VAL A 572 15.85 -16.70 -5.30
CA VAL A 572 16.82 -15.65 -5.63
C VAL A 572 16.20 -14.25 -5.62
N PHE A 573 15.07 -14.09 -6.32
CA PHE A 573 14.44 -12.79 -6.57
C PHE A 573 13.13 -12.58 -5.81
N GLY A 574 12.56 -13.64 -5.21
CA GLY A 574 11.27 -13.56 -4.54
C GLY A 574 10.10 -13.22 -5.48
N VAL A 575 8.96 -12.86 -4.88
CA VAL A 575 7.71 -12.51 -5.58
C VAL A 575 7.59 -11.00 -5.89
N GLY A 576 8.58 -10.20 -5.51
CA GLY A 576 8.61 -8.76 -5.73
C GLY A 576 7.72 -7.95 -4.79
N ALA A 577 7.75 -6.63 -4.99
CA ALA A 577 7.02 -5.67 -4.16
C ALA A 577 5.49 -5.91 -4.24
N GLY A 578 4.86 -6.14 -3.10
CA GLY A 578 3.43 -6.44 -3.00
C GLY A 578 3.02 -7.84 -3.48
N GLY A 579 3.97 -8.66 -3.96
CA GLY A 579 3.68 -9.97 -4.55
C GLY A 579 3.23 -11.03 -3.54
N PHE A 580 3.57 -10.89 -2.25
CA PHE A 580 3.22 -11.85 -1.21
C PHE A 580 1.70 -12.07 -1.14
N TYR A 581 0.91 -10.99 -1.11
CA TYR A 581 -0.56 -11.05 -1.06
C TYR A 581 -1.17 -11.83 -2.24
N TRP A 582 -0.53 -11.80 -3.40
CA TRP A 582 -0.99 -12.45 -4.63
C TRP A 582 -0.45 -13.86 -4.84
N THR A 583 0.55 -14.28 -4.07
CA THR A 583 1.25 -15.55 -4.29
C THR A 583 1.11 -16.51 -3.12
N PHE A 584 1.17 -15.99 -1.89
CA PHE A 584 1.04 -16.77 -0.64
C PHE A 584 -0.21 -17.66 -0.57
N PRO A 585 -1.42 -17.22 -1.01
CA PRO A 585 -2.62 -18.04 -0.89
C PRO A 585 -2.52 -19.43 -1.53
N ALA A 586 -1.72 -19.60 -2.58
CA ALA A 586 -1.53 -20.91 -3.23
C ALA A 586 -0.80 -21.93 -2.34
N TYR A 587 -0.04 -21.47 -1.36
CA TYR A 587 0.77 -22.29 -0.45
C TYR A 587 0.07 -22.61 0.87
N ILE A 588 -1.12 -22.04 1.10
CA ILE A 588 -1.91 -22.31 2.31
C ILE A 588 -2.45 -23.75 2.21
N PRO A 589 -2.11 -24.64 3.17
CA PRO A 589 -2.69 -25.98 3.22
C PRO A 589 -4.22 -25.92 3.37
N VAL A 590 -4.95 -26.82 2.71
CA VAL A 590 -6.42 -26.83 2.64
C VAL A 590 -7.11 -26.82 4.01
N GLN A 591 -6.47 -27.39 5.03
CA GLN A 591 -7.03 -27.52 6.39
C GLN A 591 -6.42 -26.53 7.40
N ALA A 592 -5.50 -25.66 6.96
CA ALA A 592 -4.84 -24.73 7.86
C ALA A 592 -5.76 -23.54 8.16
N ALA A 593 -5.92 -23.21 9.44
CA ALA A 593 -6.63 -22.02 9.90
C ALA A 593 -5.75 -20.76 9.74
N ILE A 594 -5.38 -20.45 8.51
CA ILE A 594 -4.57 -19.28 8.14
C ILE A 594 -5.45 -18.26 7.44
N ASP A 595 -5.37 -16.99 7.84
CA ASP A 595 -6.02 -15.91 7.07
C ASP A 595 -5.46 -15.86 5.64
N PRO A 596 -6.30 -16.07 4.61
CA PRO A 596 -5.85 -16.03 3.23
C PRO A 596 -5.49 -14.63 2.71
N ASN A 597 -5.88 -13.57 3.44
CA ASN A 597 -5.69 -12.17 3.05
C ASN A 597 -4.46 -11.53 3.69
N LEU A 598 -3.54 -12.33 4.25
CA LEU A 598 -2.29 -11.84 4.83
C LEU A 598 -1.46 -11.05 3.81
N ARG A 599 -0.96 -9.89 4.26
CA ARG A 599 -0.10 -9.01 3.45
C ARG A 599 1.40 -9.31 3.65
N HIS A 600 1.75 -10.00 4.73
CA HIS A 600 3.12 -10.34 5.11
C HIS A 600 3.13 -11.58 6.02
N PRO A 601 4.25 -12.31 6.12
CA PRO A 601 4.35 -13.57 6.87
C PRO A 601 4.55 -13.39 8.38
N HIS A 602 4.32 -12.18 8.91
CA HIS A 602 4.58 -11.82 10.31
C HIS A 602 6.01 -12.14 10.81
N SER A 603 7.01 -11.99 9.94
CA SER A 603 8.43 -12.13 10.26
C SER A 603 9.22 -11.32 9.25
N VAL A 604 10.00 -10.34 9.70
CA VAL A 604 10.81 -9.46 8.83
C VAL A 604 11.79 -10.24 7.97
N TRP A 605 12.27 -11.39 8.45
CA TRP A 605 13.19 -12.25 7.71
C TRP A 605 12.49 -12.97 6.58
N LEU A 606 11.36 -13.62 6.86
CA LEU A 606 10.56 -14.29 5.85
C LEU A 606 9.93 -13.30 4.87
N GLU A 607 9.55 -12.12 5.35
CA GLU A 607 9.08 -10.98 4.57
C GLU A 607 10.13 -10.59 3.53
N THR A 608 11.37 -10.39 3.98
CA THR A 608 12.48 -10.01 3.09
C THR A 608 12.82 -11.13 2.11
N LEU A 609 12.87 -12.37 2.63
CA LEU A 609 13.27 -13.55 1.88
C LEU A 609 12.25 -13.92 0.79
N THR A 610 10.95 -13.79 1.07
CA THR A 610 9.91 -14.05 0.06
C THR A 610 9.70 -12.88 -0.88
N GLY A 611 9.84 -11.63 -0.41
CA GLY A 611 9.70 -10.44 -1.25
C GLY A 611 10.82 -10.27 -2.27
N TRP A 612 12.08 -10.49 -1.86
CA TRP A 612 13.27 -10.15 -2.67
C TRP A 612 14.35 -11.24 -2.65
N GLY A 613 14.04 -12.44 -2.16
CA GLY A 613 14.96 -13.58 -2.14
C GLY A 613 16.21 -13.35 -1.29
N VAL A 614 17.25 -14.13 -1.59
CA VAL A 614 18.57 -14.02 -0.92
C VAL A 614 19.21 -12.63 -1.11
N LEU A 615 18.93 -11.95 -2.23
CA LEU A 615 19.46 -10.62 -2.50
C LEU A 615 18.85 -9.59 -1.54
N GLY A 616 17.55 -9.71 -1.24
CA GLY A 616 16.90 -8.96 -0.18
C GLY A 616 17.55 -9.17 1.18
N MET A 617 17.95 -10.40 1.50
CA MET A 617 18.61 -10.72 2.76
C MET A 617 19.98 -10.04 2.89
N ILE A 618 20.78 -10.05 1.81
CA ILE A 618 22.05 -9.32 1.74
C ILE A 618 21.83 -7.82 1.97
N TRP A 619 20.78 -7.26 1.34
CA TRP A 619 20.41 -5.86 1.53
C TRP A 619 20.01 -5.57 2.99
N MET A 620 19.22 -6.45 3.61
CA MET A 620 18.80 -6.31 5.02
C MET A 620 20.00 -6.33 5.97
N LEU A 621 20.98 -7.23 5.75
CA LEU A 621 22.23 -7.22 6.50
C LEU A 621 23.00 -5.90 6.30
N GLY A 622 23.04 -5.38 5.08
CA GLY A 622 23.59 -4.05 4.78
C GLY A 622 22.89 -2.93 5.54
N LEU A 623 21.55 -2.96 5.63
CA LEU A 623 20.75 -2.02 6.42
C LEU A 623 21.13 -2.07 7.90
N LEU A 624 21.20 -3.26 8.49
CA LEU A 624 21.59 -3.45 9.89
C LEU A 624 23.00 -2.92 10.16
N VAL A 625 23.97 -3.21 9.29
CA VAL A 625 25.34 -2.67 9.39
C VAL A 625 25.34 -1.14 9.35
N GLN A 626 24.56 -0.53 8.45
CA GLN A 626 24.47 0.93 8.35
C GLN A 626 23.79 1.57 9.56
N MET A 627 22.75 0.94 10.11
CA MET A 627 22.10 1.36 11.35
C MET A 627 23.07 1.29 12.54
N THR A 628 23.83 0.20 12.67
CA THR A 628 24.85 0.04 13.71
C THR A 628 25.95 1.11 13.59
N ARG A 629 26.45 1.36 12.37
CA ARG A 629 27.43 2.43 12.11
C ARG A 629 26.89 3.80 12.49
N ALA A 630 25.62 4.10 12.18
CA ALA A 630 24.97 5.33 12.59
C ALA A 630 24.86 5.45 14.12
N GLY A 631 24.56 4.36 14.82
CA GLY A 631 24.52 4.33 16.28
C GLY A 631 25.86 4.62 16.93
N PHE A 632 26.94 3.97 16.47
CA PHE A 632 28.29 4.27 16.95
C PHE A 632 28.67 5.74 16.68
N ALA A 633 28.36 6.24 15.49
CA ALA A 633 28.61 7.62 15.12
C ALA A 633 27.93 8.64 16.06
N LEU A 634 26.68 8.39 16.44
CA LEU A 634 25.91 9.23 17.37
C LEU A 634 26.49 9.15 18.79
N ARG A 635 26.79 7.93 19.26
CA ARG A 635 27.32 7.67 20.60
C ARG A 635 28.66 8.36 20.85
N HIS A 636 29.51 8.44 19.83
CA HIS A 636 30.83 9.05 19.94
C HIS A 636 30.85 10.58 19.79
N ARG A 637 29.70 11.23 19.55
CA ARG A 637 29.64 12.69 19.51
C ARG A 637 29.67 13.30 20.91
N GLU A 638 30.43 14.39 21.05
CA GLU A 638 30.46 15.18 22.28
C GLU A 638 29.43 16.31 22.22
N GLY A 639 28.68 16.52 23.31
CA GLY A 639 27.74 17.63 23.45
C GLY A 639 26.31 17.21 23.75
N LEU A 640 25.93 17.18 25.03
CA LEU A 640 24.56 16.91 25.49
C LEU A 640 23.51 17.92 24.99
N THR A 641 23.95 19.05 24.44
CA THR A 641 23.09 20.13 23.91
C THR A 641 22.82 20.04 22.41
N ASP A 642 23.47 19.11 21.68
CA ASP A 642 23.21 18.95 20.25
C ASP A 642 21.86 18.25 20.02
N ARG A 643 20.90 19.04 19.51
CA ARG A 643 19.54 18.57 19.22
C ARG A 643 19.51 17.47 18.16
N ASN A 644 20.45 17.47 17.23
CA ASN A 644 20.47 16.52 16.12
C ASN A 644 20.97 15.15 16.55
N VAL A 645 21.82 15.06 17.58
CA VAL A 645 22.26 13.77 18.11
C VAL A 645 21.10 13.07 18.80
N TRP A 646 20.31 13.79 19.60
CA TRP A 646 19.09 13.26 20.22
C TRP A 646 18.04 12.87 19.17
N LEU A 647 17.85 13.70 18.14
CA LEU A 647 16.96 13.36 17.03
C LEU A 647 17.43 12.09 16.30
N GLY A 648 18.74 11.98 15.99
CA GLY A 648 19.32 10.78 15.38
C GLY A 648 19.15 9.52 16.25
N ALA A 649 19.35 9.64 17.57
CA ALA A 649 19.11 8.54 18.51
C ALA A 649 17.63 8.12 18.52
N GLY A 650 16.70 9.08 18.47
CA GLY A 650 15.26 8.82 18.36
C GLY A 650 14.86 8.13 17.06
N LEU A 651 15.40 8.56 15.93
CA LEU A 651 15.18 7.93 14.61
C LEU A 651 15.71 6.50 14.57
N LEU A 652 16.94 6.28 15.05
CA LEU A 652 17.56 4.97 15.11
C LEU A 652 16.80 4.02 16.05
N ALA A 653 16.37 4.53 17.21
CA ALA A 653 15.53 3.79 18.16
C ALA A 653 14.16 3.43 17.58
N GLY A 654 13.52 4.33 16.82
CA GLY A 654 12.27 4.04 16.14
C GLY A 654 12.42 2.94 15.07
N LEU A 655 13.49 2.99 14.27
CA LEU A 655 13.82 1.91 13.31
C LEU A 655 14.07 0.57 14.03
N ALA A 656 14.81 0.59 15.14
CA ALA A 656 15.10 -0.61 15.92
C ALA A 656 13.85 -1.20 16.60
N ALA A 657 12.99 -0.34 17.16
CA ALA A 657 11.70 -0.74 17.72
C ALA A 657 10.84 -1.41 16.64
N GLY A 658 10.74 -0.77 15.47
CA GLY A 658 10.04 -1.32 14.33
C GLY A 658 10.59 -2.66 13.86
N PHE A 659 11.90 -2.81 13.81
CA PHE A 659 12.56 -4.06 13.44
C PHE A 659 12.31 -5.18 14.45
N ALA A 660 12.28 -4.85 15.75
CA ALA A 660 11.95 -5.79 16.82
C ALA A 660 10.47 -6.21 16.80
N HIS A 661 9.54 -5.29 16.56
CA HIS A 661 8.13 -5.63 16.33
C HIS A 661 7.97 -6.50 15.09
N GLY A 662 8.69 -6.17 14.01
CA GLY A 662 8.68 -6.91 12.75
C GLY A 662 9.14 -8.38 12.86
N GLN A 663 9.71 -8.82 13.99
CA GLN A 663 9.95 -10.26 14.23
C GLN A 663 8.64 -11.06 14.33
N VAL A 664 7.54 -10.39 14.68
CA VAL A 664 6.19 -10.97 14.82
C VAL A 664 5.14 -10.19 14.03
N ASP A 665 5.53 -9.29 13.14
CA ASP A 665 4.60 -8.48 12.33
C ASP A 665 5.32 -7.94 11.08
N ALA A 666 4.87 -6.85 10.47
CA ALA A 666 5.54 -6.20 9.34
C ALA A 666 6.67 -5.24 9.79
N PHE A 667 7.74 -5.14 8.99
CA PHE A 667 8.76 -4.10 9.18
C PHE A 667 8.71 -3.01 8.11
N GLY A 668 8.64 -3.41 6.83
CA GLY A 668 8.72 -2.50 5.69
C GLY A 668 7.78 -2.84 4.53
N THR A 669 6.91 -3.84 4.65
CA THR A 669 5.93 -4.21 3.60
C THR A 669 4.59 -3.50 3.69
N LEU A 670 4.42 -2.58 4.64
CA LEU A 670 3.27 -1.68 4.69
C LEU A 670 3.70 -0.28 4.24
N PRO A 671 2.95 0.40 3.35
CA PRO A 671 3.48 1.54 2.60
C PRO A 671 3.82 2.77 3.46
N ASP A 672 3.02 3.01 4.49
CA ASP A 672 3.25 4.03 5.51
C ASP A 672 4.49 3.73 6.37
N LEU A 673 4.71 2.47 6.75
CA LEU A 673 5.91 2.03 7.48
C LEU A 673 7.16 2.12 6.59
N ALA A 674 7.06 1.72 5.32
CA ALA A 674 8.13 1.85 4.34
C ALA A 674 8.54 3.33 4.19
N GLY A 675 7.56 4.21 3.97
CA GLY A 675 7.78 5.65 3.88
C GLY A 675 8.39 6.23 5.16
N TRP A 676 7.91 5.83 6.34
CA TRP A 676 8.50 6.25 7.62
C TRP A 676 9.97 5.84 7.74
N ASN A 677 10.28 4.57 7.44
CA ASN A 677 11.63 4.04 7.50
C ASN A 677 12.56 4.82 6.56
N TRP A 678 12.15 5.05 5.32
CA TRP A 678 12.98 5.76 4.35
C TRP A 678 13.18 7.24 4.68
N VAL A 679 12.19 7.93 5.25
CA VAL A 679 12.39 9.29 5.78
C VAL A 679 13.40 9.28 6.94
N ALA A 680 13.29 8.31 7.86
CA ALA A 680 14.23 8.18 8.97
C ALA A 680 15.66 7.89 8.49
N LEU A 681 15.84 7.00 7.52
CA LEU A 681 17.13 6.70 6.92
C LEU A 681 17.72 7.91 6.18
N ALA A 682 16.90 8.71 5.50
CA ALA A 682 17.34 9.95 4.85
C ALA A 682 17.87 10.97 5.87
N LEU A 683 17.15 11.16 6.98
CA LEU A 683 17.57 12.06 8.05
C LEU A 683 18.84 11.56 8.75
N LEU A 684 18.94 10.26 9.05
CA LEU A 684 20.16 9.65 9.61
C LEU A 684 21.35 9.80 8.65
N ALA A 685 21.13 9.66 7.35
CA ALA A 685 22.16 9.85 6.33
C ALA A 685 22.66 11.29 6.22
N GLN A 686 21.92 12.30 6.71
CA GLN A 686 22.38 13.69 6.78
C GLN A 686 23.03 14.03 8.12
N MET A 687 22.60 13.35 9.19
CA MET A 687 23.13 13.57 10.53
C MET A 687 24.48 12.87 10.75
N THR A 688 24.79 11.83 9.97
CA THR A 688 26.03 11.04 10.08
C THR A 688 27.26 11.57 9.30
N PRO A 689 27.20 12.22 8.13
CA PRO A 689 28.38 12.62 7.34
C PRO A 689 29.34 13.65 7.96
N SER A 690 29.07 14.21 9.16
CA SER A 690 30.13 14.84 9.98
C SER A 690 31.28 13.86 10.30
N LEU A 691 31.09 12.56 10.08
CA LEU A 691 32.03 11.45 10.37
C LEU A 691 33.35 11.41 9.58
N ARG A 692 33.64 12.34 8.66
CA ARG A 692 34.98 12.37 8.00
C ARG A 692 35.58 13.76 7.75
N ARG A 693 34.83 14.86 7.90
CA ARG A 693 35.35 16.21 7.58
C ARG A 693 36.02 16.92 8.73
N GLU A 694 35.65 16.65 9.99
CA GLU A 694 36.31 17.27 11.15
C GLU A 694 37.73 16.74 11.37
N ASN A 695 37.98 15.44 11.20
CA ASN A 695 39.34 14.88 11.31
C ASN A 695 40.30 15.37 10.22
N ARG A 696 39.82 15.74 9.03
CA ARG A 696 40.68 16.30 7.96
C ARG A 696 40.94 17.80 8.11
N ARG A 697 40.06 18.56 8.76
CA ARG A 697 40.32 19.97 9.09
C ARG A 697 41.20 20.10 10.33
N ALA A 698 40.98 19.28 11.36
CA ALA A 698 41.88 19.21 12.51
C ALA A 698 43.29 18.73 12.13
N ALA A 699 43.42 17.73 11.25
CA ALA A 699 44.72 17.27 10.76
C ALA A 699 45.44 18.28 9.83
N ARG A 700 44.72 19.23 9.23
CA ARG A 700 45.32 20.31 8.41
C ARG A 700 45.65 21.57 9.21
N GLN A 701 45.14 21.69 10.43
CA GLN A 701 45.41 22.81 11.34
C GLN A 701 46.52 22.49 12.36
N HIS A 702 47.23 21.36 12.21
CA HIS A 702 48.35 20.94 13.06
C HIS A 702 49.66 20.73 12.28
N VAL A 703 49.78 21.31 11.08
CA VAL A 703 51.10 21.51 10.46
C VAL A 703 51.65 22.82 11.05
N PRO A 704 52.76 22.81 11.81
CA PRO A 704 53.37 24.03 12.31
C PRO A 704 53.94 24.84 11.13
N PRO A 705 54.01 26.18 11.22
CA PRO A 705 54.77 26.95 10.25
C PRO A 705 56.25 26.79 10.57
N ASP A 706 56.95 25.96 9.79
CA ASP A 706 58.40 26.04 9.70
C ASP A 706 58.73 27.32 8.92
N GLY A 707 59.11 28.36 9.66
CA GLY A 707 59.89 29.47 9.14
C GLY A 707 61.26 29.47 9.83
N PRO A 708 62.38 29.55 9.10
CA PRO A 708 63.61 30.03 9.70
C PRO A 708 63.62 31.55 9.65
N ALA A 709 64.02 32.13 10.78
CA ALA A 709 64.46 33.50 10.89
C ALA A 709 65.77 33.69 10.11
N GLU A 710 65.85 34.73 9.28
CA GLU A 710 67.11 35.32 8.85
C GLU A 710 67.21 36.75 9.39
N THR A 711 68.32 36.97 10.10
CA THR A 711 68.81 38.19 10.75
C THR A 711 69.81 38.91 9.82
N GLY A 712 69.74 40.25 9.71
CA GLY A 712 70.78 41.16 9.18
C GLY A 712 71.10 41.01 7.68
N GLU A 713 71.26 42.05 6.86
CA GLU A 713 71.65 43.45 7.02
C GLU A 713 70.81 44.37 6.13
#